data_AF-A0A842SXA7-F1
#
_entry.id   AF-A0A842SXA7-F1
#
_cell.length_a   1.000
_cell.length_b   1.000
_cell.length_c   1.000
_cell.angle_alpha   90.00
_cell.angle_beta   90.00
_cell.angle_gamma   90.00
#
_symmetry.space_group_name_H-M   'P 1'
#
loop_
_entity.id
_entity.type
_entity.pdbx_description
1 polymer ?
#
loop_
_entity_poly.entity_id
_entity_poly.type
_entity_poly.pdbx_seq_one_letter_code
_entity_poly.pdbx_strand_id
1 'polypeptide(L)'
;MDIDKVKIQKKLYRFDIKRRYQYENHYRVIERSPLEQIRDELNKLFASKEKEKKAKKKEAPLAAPSKPPGGFNFAVLGAALLIALIVLGIAWIYLTVQLAPPPEEFKPAADKPELMNTIVSGEVLNSGQRGSLNHRAAVFVEYNTSNLDNYTIILTPYEQKIPSEVFVLNSEKIEASIYPDFMRELRHRLGSRNVMLNEISIKQLETIPEGAIVIVPSGVVPKELLGYDSRISMNKLANRGVVVIYIGQPFTQMLNGTLAVSTPKEKLNELPVTFDETTPLQSEQNFSLFQPLYRAGSKGTWVSRIAYGSVSVVRRNNGAFVFVPQTLDGGWRNDYELAANDISRIVFEIPWANSLASNTTYQFVNQSSYVGERYFFTEGFEPKRTSVRVDFIGESSASKYPVRETLYIYLEKETNSNLYIQEGVNVIPTNLTNNPVRLNAEMKEPEPGQPNMFLLLVDENGSQVETYPQGNVNVQADRSFDVGIFGKEGEYIMQLIDDQSRVYAQTYLNVVSIDVSYRGLDSRRRSTYVFSIAMDNQPVTIDTISLEIDDGRYGTYEFNDVSTIRVDLERYTGSTNQRLPDGVHTFEFVSSGLRETVTVKHESPPSIFTDPLFWVTVILTAVIVGFGVYFARQEEIFYSLDIPDFPPVARTKIPLSQDVVLSLFSKVNENYHWEFTPLTTSEIKSAFKGVFYKGRPIFITDYNVEFLLEQLEKKELVSEAMEYYGLAEWEEKTKHSIDYLAIMRKLRDICVNNAVPFTGLGESKKADSVITVVGQQMFLHFFEGEKRVKELLEGVLNTIGKGITIIVFKDIGEKEKFRELVDSSPTVAPLILKMEAESKSLLLYTADELEDMIKEFKSM
;
A
#
# COMPACT_ATOMS: atom_id res chain seq x y z
N MET A 1 67.17 -35.19 -49.54
CA MET A 1 66.11 -34.30 -50.05
C MET A 1 65.78 -33.33 -48.92
N ASP A 2 66.51 -32.23 -48.75
CA ASP A 2 66.89 -31.21 -49.76
C ASP A 2 65.65 -30.39 -50.17
N ILE A 3 65.28 -29.45 -49.28
CA ILE A 3 64.22 -28.46 -49.49
C ILE A 3 64.87 -27.21 -50.08
N ASP A 4 65.40 -27.38 -51.28
CA ASP A 4 65.94 -26.31 -52.10
C ASP A 4 64.81 -25.71 -52.93
N LYS A 5 64.31 -24.52 -52.55
CA LYS A 5 63.85 -23.39 -53.40
C LYS A 5 62.76 -22.49 -52.79
N VAL A 6 63.10 -21.19 -52.75
CA VAL A 6 62.24 -20.03 -53.12
C VAL A 6 61.15 -19.61 -52.10
N LYS A 7 61.04 -18.35 -51.66
CA LYS A 7 61.88 -17.13 -51.82
C LYS A 7 61.59 -16.19 -50.63
N ILE A 8 62.62 -15.74 -49.90
CA ILE A 8 62.49 -14.64 -48.93
C ILE A 8 62.70 -13.30 -49.65
N GLN A 9 61.66 -12.47 -49.78
CA GLN A 9 61.84 -11.06 -50.17
C GLN A 9 61.95 -10.16 -48.95
N LYS A 10 63.20 -9.91 -48.57
CA LYS A 10 63.60 -9.01 -47.48
C LYS A 10 63.46 -7.54 -47.92
N LYS A 11 62.31 -6.90 -47.66
CA LYS A 11 62.18 -5.44 -47.77
C LYS A 11 62.83 -4.78 -46.56
N LEU A 12 64.14 -4.53 -46.65
CA LEU A 12 64.79 -3.51 -45.84
C LEU A 12 64.27 -2.14 -46.30
N TYR A 13 63.61 -1.40 -45.41
CA TYR A 13 63.55 0.06 -45.55
C TYR A 13 64.20 0.71 -44.32
N ARG A 14 64.96 1.74 -44.65
CA ARG A 14 66.02 2.34 -43.83
C ARG A 14 65.41 3.47 -43.01
N PHE A 15 65.67 3.50 -41.71
CA PHE A 15 65.30 4.63 -40.85
C PHE A 15 66.20 5.82 -41.16
N ASP A 16 65.81 6.66 -42.12
CA ASP A 16 66.39 8.00 -42.25
C ASP A 16 65.76 8.92 -41.19
N ILE A 17 66.40 8.95 -40.02
CA ILE A 17 66.12 9.93 -38.97
C ILE A 17 66.57 11.30 -39.48
N LYS A 18 65.64 12.05 -40.09
CA LYS A 18 65.82 13.49 -40.31
C LYS A 18 65.29 14.27 -39.10
N ARG A 19 66.18 14.56 -38.15
CA ARG A 19 65.99 15.66 -37.22
C ARG A 19 65.92 16.98 -38.00
N ARG A 20 64.85 17.74 -37.81
CA ARG A 20 64.84 19.21 -37.74
C ARG A 20 63.50 19.68 -37.15
N TYR A 21 63.39 19.53 -35.82
CA TYR A 21 62.62 20.51 -35.06
C TYR A 21 63.45 21.80 -35.06
N GLN A 22 62.82 22.91 -35.42
CA GLN A 22 63.38 24.22 -35.17
C GLN A 22 62.39 24.90 -34.22
N TYR A 23 62.84 25.12 -32.99
CA TYR A 23 62.01 25.65 -31.94
C TYR A 23 61.52 27.02 -32.28
N GLU A 24 60.29 27.20 -31.85
CA GLU A 24 59.53 28.40 -31.99
C GLU A 24 58.70 28.53 -30.64
N ASN A 25 57.98 29.62 -30.31
CA ASN A 25 57.10 29.79 -29.12
C ASN A 25 56.20 31.08 -29.26
N HIS A 26 54.95 31.03 -29.78
CA HIS A 26 54.24 32.29 -30.14
C HIS A 26 53.55 32.91 -28.93
N TYR A 27 54.06 34.07 -28.52
CA TYR A 27 53.49 34.87 -27.46
C TYR A 27 52.14 35.45 -27.89
N ARG A 28 51.05 34.98 -27.27
CA ARG A 28 49.80 35.74 -27.24
C ARG A 28 50.06 37.00 -26.41
N VAL A 29 49.68 38.17 -26.90
CA VAL A 29 49.49 39.33 -26.02
C VAL A 29 48.48 38.89 -24.95
N ILE A 30 48.72 39.20 -23.68
CA ILE A 30 47.70 39.03 -22.65
C ILE A 30 46.59 40.02 -23.01
N GLU A 31 45.58 39.53 -23.72
CA GLU A 31 44.34 40.24 -23.92
C GLU A 31 43.81 40.57 -22.53
N ARG A 32 43.51 41.87 -22.32
CA ARG A 32 42.87 42.33 -21.08
C ARG A 32 41.74 41.38 -20.74
N SER A 33 41.61 41.02 -19.46
CA SER A 33 40.59 40.10 -18.99
C SER A 33 39.23 40.51 -19.58
N PRO A 34 38.34 39.56 -19.94
CA PRO A 34 36.99 39.92 -20.43
C PRO A 34 36.29 40.91 -19.49
N LEU A 35 36.53 40.83 -18.17
CA LEU A 35 36.07 41.79 -17.18
C LEU A 35 36.63 43.21 -17.34
N GLU A 36 37.89 43.37 -17.76
CA GLU A 36 38.48 44.69 -18.05
C GLU A 36 37.98 45.27 -19.37
N GLN A 37 37.79 44.44 -20.39
CA GLN A 37 37.22 44.89 -21.67
C GLN A 37 35.75 45.32 -21.51
N ILE A 38 34.95 44.53 -20.77
CA ILE A 38 33.58 44.86 -20.41
C ILE A 38 33.53 46.11 -19.51
N ARG A 39 34.48 46.28 -18.58
CA ARG A 39 34.59 47.49 -17.74
C ARG A 39 34.93 48.73 -18.58
N ASP A 40 35.82 48.63 -19.56
CA ASP A 40 36.15 49.74 -20.48
C ASP A 40 34.99 50.08 -21.43
N GLU A 41 34.20 49.10 -21.89
CA GLU A 41 32.99 49.34 -22.68
C GLU A 41 31.86 49.97 -21.85
N LEU A 42 31.62 49.48 -20.63
CA LEU A 42 30.67 50.09 -19.68
C LEU A 42 31.09 51.52 -19.34
N ASN A 43 32.37 51.77 -19.05
CA ASN A 43 32.89 53.11 -18.83
C ASN A 43 32.68 54.04 -20.05
N LYS A 44 32.77 53.53 -21.28
CA LYS A 44 32.45 54.30 -22.51
C LYS A 44 30.95 54.57 -22.69
N LEU A 45 30.07 53.70 -22.17
CA LEU A 45 28.62 53.93 -22.16
C LEU A 45 28.20 54.99 -21.13
N PHE A 46 28.95 55.15 -20.04
CA PHE A 46 28.72 56.18 -19.03
C PHE A 46 29.53 57.48 -19.22
N ALA A 47 30.54 57.49 -20.11
CA ALA A 47 31.31 58.69 -20.42
C ALA A 47 30.56 59.62 -21.41
N SER A 48 30.40 60.88 -21.01
CA SER A 48 29.74 61.92 -21.80
C SER A 48 30.38 62.11 -23.18
N LYS A 49 29.57 62.09 -24.26
CA LYS A 49 30.02 62.36 -25.63
C LYS A 49 30.38 63.83 -25.82
N GLU A 50 31.66 64.14 -25.76
CA GLU A 50 32.18 65.39 -26.32
C GLU A 50 32.21 65.34 -27.86
N LYS A 51 31.84 66.46 -28.50
CA LYS A 51 31.71 66.58 -29.96
C LYS A 51 33.01 67.13 -30.54
N GLU A 52 33.52 66.58 -31.63
CA GLU A 52 34.09 67.35 -32.78
C GLU A 52 34.17 66.43 -34.03
N LYS A 53 33.48 66.77 -35.12
CA LYS A 53 33.87 67.61 -36.30
C LYS A 53 34.75 66.93 -37.36
N LYS A 54 34.09 66.64 -38.49
CA LYS A 54 34.55 66.60 -39.90
C LYS A 54 36.02 67.00 -40.20
N ALA A 55 36.70 66.24 -41.08
CA ALA A 55 37.10 66.74 -42.42
C ALA A 55 37.60 65.67 -43.42
N LYS A 56 37.25 65.92 -44.70
CA LYS A 56 37.51 65.20 -45.96
C LYS A 56 38.99 64.89 -46.34
N LYS A 57 39.21 63.73 -46.98
CA LYS A 57 39.89 63.44 -48.29
C LYS A 57 40.31 61.94 -48.32
N LYS A 58 40.51 61.23 -49.45
CA LYS A 58 40.72 61.60 -50.86
C LYS A 58 40.27 60.46 -51.83
N GLU A 59 40.48 60.61 -53.14
CA GLU A 59 39.98 59.73 -54.21
C GLU A 59 40.59 58.30 -54.29
N ALA A 60 39.93 57.43 -55.08
CA ALA A 60 40.32 56.05 -55.42
C ALA A 60 41.53 55.97 -56.40
N PRO A 61 42.04 54.75 -56.66
CA PRO A 61 41.66 54.10 -57.93
C PRO A 61 41.42 52.57 -57.86
N LEU A 62 40.99 52.01 -59.00
CA LEU A 62 40.57 50.60 -59.20
C LEU A 62 41.72 49.57 -59.11
N ALA A 63 41.42 48.35 -58.63
CA ALA A 63 42.01 47.11 -59.16
C ALA A 63 41.22 45.83 -58.79
N ALA A 64 40.90 45.03 -59.83
CA ALA A 64 40.67 43.57 -59.88
C ALA A 64 39.62 42.85 -58.98
N PRO A 65 38.83 41.89 -59.55
CA PRO A 65 37.92 41.05 -58.77
C PRO A 65 38.64 39.86 -58.12
N SER A 66 38.62 39.77 -56.79
CA SER A 66 39.04 38.58 -56.04
C SER A 66 37.90 37.57 -55.90
N LYS A 67 38.25 36.27 -55.99
CA LYS A 67 37.34 35.12 -56.00
C LYS A 67 36.48 35.01 -54.72
N PRO A 68 35.28 34.41 -54.78
CA PRO A 68 34.47 34.17 -53.59
C PRO A 68 35.16 33.17 -52.62
N PRO A 69 35.35 33.53 -51.34
CA PRO A 69 35.94 32.61 -50.35
C PRO A 69 34.87 31.90 -49.51
N GLY A 70 34.92 30.56 -49.53
CA GLY A 70 34.47 29.72 -48.43
C GLY A 70 32.95 29.51 -48.30
N GLY A 71 32.46 28.37 -48.79
CA GLY A 71 31.11 27.90 -48.46
C GLY A 71 30.94 27.62 -46.96
N PHE A 72 29.69 27.71 -46.50
CA PHE A 72 29.28 27.40 -45.13
C PHE A 72 29.81 26.01 -44.72
N ASN A 73 30.68 25.95 -43.70
CA ASN A 73 31.29 24.69 -43.29
C ASN A 73 30.30 23.90 -42.41
N PHE A 74 29.41 23.14 -43.05
CA PHE A 74 28.38 22.32 -42.39
C PHE A 74 28.95 21.37 -41.32
N ALA A 75 30.22 20.97 -41.40
CA ALA A 75 30.87 20.18 -40.37
C ALA A 75 30.99 20.92 -39.02
N VAL A 76 31.20 22.24 -39.03
CA VAL A 76 31.29 23.06 -37.80
C VAL A 76 29.90 23.27 -37.19
N LEU A 77 28.88 23.50 -38.03
CA LEU A 77 27.49 23.58 -37.56
C LEU A 77 27.02 22.23 -36.99
N GLY A 78 27.34 21.13 -37.66
CA GLY A 78 27.04 19.77 -37.22
C GLY A 78 27.74 19.42 -35.91
N ALA A 79 29.00 19.79 -35.73
CA ALA A 79 29.73 19.58 -34.48
C ALA A 79 29.14 20.40 -33.32
N ALA A 80 28.79 21.67 -33.54
CA ALA A 80 28.13 22.50 -32.52
C ALA A 80 26.75 21.94 -32.13
N LEU A 81 25.97 21.46 -33.10
CA LEU A 81 24.65 20.87 -32.87
C LEU A 81 24.74 19.50 -32.18
N LEU A 82 25.77 18.70 -32.49
CA LEU A 82 26.08 17.45 -31.76
C LEU A 82 26.46 17.73 -30.30
N ILE A 83 27.29 18.75 -30.03
CA ILE A 83 27.65 19.15 -28.67
C ILE A 83 26.42 19.64 -27.91
N ALA A 84 25.55 20.44 -28.54
CA ALA A 84 24.28 20.87 -27.93
C ALA A 84 23.35 19.69 -27.61
N LEU A 85 23.26 18.69 -28.49
CA LEU A 85 22.53 17.44 -28.24
C LEU A 85 23.15 16.59 -27.12
N ILE A 86 24.47 16.55 -27.00
CA ILE A 86 25.16 15.85 -25.90
C ILE A 86 24.89 16.56 -24.57
N VAL A 87 24.94 17.90 -24.53
CA VAL A 87 24.61 18.68 -23.32
C VAL A 87 23.14 18.52 -22.93
N LEU A 88 22.22 18.56 -23.90
CA LEU A 88 20.80 18.26 -23.66
C LEU A 88 20.57 16.81 -23.22
N GLY A 89 21.30 15.85 -23.79
CA GLY A 89 21.26 14.44 -23.39
C GLY A 89 21.76 14.21 -21.97
N ILE A 90 22.86 14.86 -21.56
CA ILE A 90 23.39 14.80 -20.19
C ILE A 90 22.43 15.48 -19.22
N ALA A 91 21.86 16.64 -19.58
CA ALA A 91 20.86 17.32 -18.76
C ALA A 91 19.57 16.50 -18.61
N TRP A 92 19.13 15.82 -19.68
CA TRP A 92 18.00 14.89 -19.66
C TRP A 92 18.30 13.68 -18.77
N ILE A 93 19.47 13.03 -18.93
CA ILE A 93 19.89 11.91 -18.08
C ILE A 93 19.91 12.34 -16.61
N TYR A 94 20.52 13.48 -16.29
CA TYR A 94 20.57 14.02 -14.92
C TYR A 94 19.16 14.24 -14.34
N LEU A 95 18.24 14.83 -15.12
CA LEU A 95 16.83 14.97 -14.74
C LEU A 95 16.15 13.62 -14.52
N THR A 96 16.32 12.65 -15.44
CA THR A 96 15.71 11.33 -15.30
C THR A 96 16.29 10.50 -14.16
N VAL A 97 17.55 10.72 -13.78
CA VAL A 97 18.20 10.04 -12.64
C VAL A 97 17.79 10.67 -11.30
N GLN A 98 17.53 11.98 -11.25
CA GLN A 98 16.98 12.62 -10.05
C GLN A 98 15.45 12.43 -9.91
N LEU A 99 14.74 12.18 -11.01
CA LEU A 99 13.31 11.84 -11.03
C LEU A 99 13.04 10.33 -10.99
N ALA A 100 14.07 9.49 -11.11
CA ALA A 100 13.94 8.06 -10.87
C ALA A 100 13.63 7.85 -9.38
N PRO A 101 12.54 7.15 -9.02
CA PRO A 101 12.31 6.78 -7.63
C PRO A 101 13.50 5.96 -7.13
N PRO A 102 13.90 6.11 -5.85
CA PRO A 102 14.95 5.28 -5.28
C PRO A 102 14.59 3.80 -5.44
N PRO A 103 15.58 2.90 -5.64
CA PRO A 103 15.30 1.47 -5.72
C PRO A 103 14.57 1.03 -4.44
N GLU A 104 13.46 0.32 -4.61
CA GLU A 104 12.63 -0.13 -3.48
C GLU A 104 13.48 -0.99 -2.54
N GLU A 105 13.61 -0.56 -1.28
CA GLU A 105 14.27 -1.36 -0.26
C GLU A 105 13.54 -2.70 -0.13
N PHE A 106 14.31 -3.80 -0.10
CA PHE A 106 13.78 -5.14 0.15
C PHE A 106 13.17 -5.19 1.56
N LYS A 107 11.87 -4.95 1.65
CA LYS A 107 11.12 -5.12 2.89
C LYS A 107 11.10 -6.61 3.24
N PRO A 108 11.31 -6.98 4.52
CA PRO A 108 11.15 -8.37 4.95
C PRO A 108 9.73 -8.86 4.61
N ALA A 109 9.59 -10.17 4.39
CA ALA A 109 8.30 -10.78 4.09
C ALA A 109 7.33 -10.53 5.25
N ALA A 110 6.43 -9.55 5.07
CA ALA A 110 5.55 -9.08 6.11
C ALA A 110 4.59 -10.20 6.54
N ASP A 111 4.41 -10.34 7.85
CA ASP A 111 3.54 -11.34 8.44
C ASP A 111 2.10 -11.20 7.92
N LYS A 112 1.37 -12.32 7.90
CA LYS A 112 0.02 -12.33 7.32
C LYS A 112 -0.92 -11.42 8.13
N PRO A 113 -1.77 -10.61 7.47
CA PRO A 113 -2.78 -9.83 8.15
C PRO A 113 -3.84 -10.74 8.79
N GLU A 114 -4.16 -10.47 10.05
CA GLU A 114 -5.15 -11.22 10.83
C GLU A 114 -6.19 -10.28 11.47
N LEU A 115 -7.44 -10.72 11.48
CA LEU A 115 -8.57 -10.09 12.14
C LEU A 115 -9.21 -11.10 13.10
N MET A 116 -9.35 -10.73 14.37
CA MET A 116 -10.11 -11.46 15.37
C MET A 116 -11.01 -10.48 16.11
N ASN A 117 -12.28 -10.41 15.73
CA ASN A 117 -13.25 -9.50 16.34
C ASN A 117 -14.40 -10.26 16.99
N THR A 118 -14.99 -9.70 18.03
CA THR A 118 -16.18 -10.24 18.68
C THR A 118 -17.08 -9.10 19.14
N ILE A 119 -18.37 -9.18 18.81
CA ILE A 119 -19.37 -8.29 19.41
C ILE A 119 -19.66 -8.81 20.83
N VAL A 120 -19.23 -8.07 21.83
CA VAL A 120 -19.40 -8.40 23.26
C VAL A 120 -20.81 -8.08 23.71
N SER A 121 -21.33 -6.92 23.31
CA SER A 121 -22.69 -6.47 23.60
C SER A 121 -23.17 -5.44 22.58
N GLY A 122 -24.42 -5.01 22.70
CA GLY A 122 -24.92 -3.83 21.99
C GLY A 122 -26.32 -3.48 22.44
N GLU A 123 -26.75 -2.26 22.11
CA GLU A 123 -27.98 -1.68 22.61
C GLU A 123 -28.54 -0.59 21.69
N VAL A 124 -29.81 -0.24 21.86
CA VAL A 124 -30.45 0.88 21.14
C VAL A 124 -30.62 2.06 22.10
N LEU A 125 -29.82 3.10 21.89
CA LEU A 125 -29.84 4.36 22.65
C LEU A 125 -30.89 5.32 22.09
N ASN A 126 -31.41 6.22 22.92
CA ASN A 126 -32.04 7.44 22.39
C ASN A 126 -30.97 8.36 21.78
N SER A 127 -31.39 9.28 20.91
CA SER A 127 -30.52 10.24 20.25
C SER A 127 -31.30 11.53 19.96
N GLY A 128 -30.69 12.68 20.19
CA GLY A 128 -31.22 13.98 19.80
C GLY A 128 -32.26 14.59 20.75
N GLN A 129 -33.10 15.46 20.19
CA GLN A 129 -34.00 16.34 20.95
C GLN A 129 -35.35 15.70 21.26
N ARG A 130 -35.99 16.17 22.32
CA ARG A 130 -37.35 15.74 22.73
C ARG A 130 -38.33 15.97 21.58
N GLY A 131 -38.97 14.89 21.11
CA GLY A 131 -39.94 14.93 20.01
C GLY A 131 -39.37 14.45 18.66
N SER A 132 -38.04 14.39 18.50
CA SER A 132 -37.44 13.54 17.48
C SER A 132 -37.33 12.12 18.03
N LEU A 133 -37.99 11.15 17.37
CA LEU A 133 -37.89 9.73 17.73
C LEU A 133 -36.65 9.10 17.09
N ASN A 134 -35.49 9.73 17.33
CA ASN A 134 -34.22 9.22 16.82
C ASN A 134 -33.59 8.29 17.87
N HIS A 135 -33.08 7.17 17.38
CA HIS A 135 -32.28 6.21 18.12
C HIS A 135 -30.94 6.02 17.41
N ARG A 136 -29.91 5.62 18.14
CA ARG A 136 -28.66 5.11 17.57
C ARG A 136 -28.38 3.74 18.16
N ALA A 137 -27.84 2.82 17.38
CA ALA A 137 -27.32 1.58 17.94
C ALA A 137 -25.89 1.83 18.42
N ALA A 138 -25.58 1.34 19.62
CA ALA A 138 -24.23 1.23 20.14
C ALA A 138 -23.84 -0.24 20.14
N VAL A 139 -22.68 -0.59 19.60
CA VAL A 139 -22.17 -1.96 19.52
C VAL A 139 -20.81 -2.01 20.19
N PHE A 140 -20.70 -2.75 21.30
CA PHE A 140 -19.44 -2.93 22.01
C PHE A 140 -18.67 -4.09 21.39
N VAL A 141 -17.49 -3.80 20.85
CA VAL A 141 -16.67 -4.76 20.09
C VAL A 141 -15.31 -4.89 20.76
N GLU A 142 -14.93 -6.13 21.06
CA GLU A 142 -13.54 -6.52 21.30
C GLU A 142 -12.90 -6.78 19.93
N TYR A 143 -11.82 -6.08 19.62
CA TYR A 143 -11.07 -6.23 18.37
C TYR A 143 -9.59 -6.49 18.65
N ASN A 144 -9.03 -7.46 17.93
CA ASN A 144 -7.63 -7.81 17.93
C ASN A 144 -7.17 -8.02 16.49
N THR A 145 -6.16 -7.28 16.08
CA THR A 145 -5.68 -7.25 14.69
C THR A 145 -4.17 -7.21 14.63
N SER A 146 -3.59 -7.83 13.59
CA SER A 146 -2.15 -7.83 13.37
C SER A 146 -1.80 -7.64 11.89
N ASN A 147 -0.65 -7.02 11.64
CA ASN A 147 -0.04 -6.81 10.33
C ASN A 147 -0.91 -6.03 9.33
N LEU A 148 -1.65 -5.02 9.84
CA LEU A 148 -2.43 -4.08 9.05
C LEU A 148 -1.74 -2.71 8.98
N ASP A 149 -1.92 -2.01 7.86
CA ASP A 149 -1.55 -0.59 7.74
C ASP A 149 -2.77 0.30 8.07
N ASN A 150 -3.94 -0.10 7.57
CA ASN A 150 -5.24 0.54 7.82
C ASN A 150 -6.23 -0.49 8.36
N TYR A 151 -7.07 -0.06 9.30
CA TYR A 151 -8.20 -0.83 9.79
C TYR A 151 -9.46 0.03 9.76
N THR A 152 -10.53 -0.48 9.16
CA THR A 152 -11.80 0.26 9.00
C THR A 152 -12.95 -0.59 9.51
N ILE A 153 -13.83 0.03 10.31
CA ILE A 153 -15.04 -0.59 10.86
C ILE A 153 -16.25 0.18 10.33
N ILE A 154 -17.16 -0.53 9.66
CA ILE A 154 -18.35 0.05 9.04
C ILE A 154 -19.60 -0.52 9.69
N LEU A 155 -20.46 0.36 10.22
CA LEU A 155 -21.72 -0.02 10.84
C LEU A 155 -22.88 0.35 9.92
N THR A 156 -23.72 -0.64 9.59
CA THR A 156 -24.95 -0.46 8.79
C THR A 156 -26.16 -0.96 9.58
N PRO A 157 -27.08 -0.07 10.04
CA PRO A 157 -28.32 -0.46 10.71
C PRO A 157 -29.40 -0.87 9.71
N TYR A 158 -30.12 -1.95 10.00
CA TYR A 158 -31.17 -2.53 9.16
C TYR A 158 -32.48 -2.73 9.93
N GLU A 159 -33.60 -2.41 9.28
CA GLU A 159 -34.96 -2.57 9.85
C GLU A 159 -35.30 -4.04 10.14
N GLN A 160 -34.83 -4.95 9.30
CA GLN A 160 -35.11 -6.38 9.38
C GLN A 160 -34.11 -7.10 10.29
N LYS A 161 -34.53 -8.18 10.97
CA LYS A 161 -33.60 -9.15 11.55
C LYS A 161 -32.78 -9.78 10.42
N ILE A 162 -31.46 -9.56 10.40
CA ILE A 162 -30.58 -10.14 9.39
C ILE A 162 -30.30 -11.61 9.72
N PRO A 163 -30.48 -12.53 8.75
CA PRO A 163 -30.04 -13.91 8.90
C PRO A 163 -28.52 -14.08 9.00
N SER A 164 -28.07 -14.90 9.96
CA SER A 164 -26.65 -15.27 10.12
C SER A 164 -26.31 -16.65 9.57
N GLU A 165 -27.27 -17.58 9.55
CA GLU A 165 -27.06 -18.96 9.11
C GLU A 165 -27.41 -19.16 7.62
N VAL A 166 -26.53 -19.83 6.88
CA VAL A 166 -26.72 -20.11 5.45
C VAL A 166 -26.84 -21.61 5.20
N PHE A 167 -27.92 -21.97 4.53
CA PHE A 167 -28.23 -23.34 4.16
C PHE A 167 -28.41 -23.47 2.64
N VAL A 168 -28.07 -24.64 2.10
CA VAL A 168 -28.40 -25.03 0.71
C VAL A 168 -29.43 -26.15 0.75
N LEU A 169 -30.53 -25.97 0.02
CA LEU A 169 -31.55 -26.99 -0.13
C LEU A 169 -31.03 -28.09 -1.06
N ASN A 170 -30.80 -29.28 -0.51
CA ASN A 170 -30.49 -30.46 -1.27
C ASN A 170 -31.78 -31.07 -1.85
N SER A 171 -32.12 -30.63 -3.06
CA SER A 171 -33.18 -31.20 -3.90
C SER A 171 -32.60 -31.84 -5.17
N GLU A 172 -33.46 -32.47 -5.96
CA GLU A 172 -33.21 -32.70 -7.39
C GLU A 172 -32.89 -31.38 -8.12
N LYS A 173 -32.11 -31.46 -9.20
CA LYS A 173 -31.55 -30.29 -9.88
C LYS A 173 -31.60 -30.47 -11.39
N ILE A 174 -31.94 -29.40 -12.11
CA ILE A 174 -31.99 -29.35 -13.57
C ILE A 174 -31.04 -28.25 -14.04
N GLU A 175 -30.26 -28.50 -15.09
CA GLU A 175 -29.25 -27.56 -15.64
C GLU A 175 -28.30 -27.04 -14.54
N ALA A 176 -27.73 -27.98 -13.78
CA ALA A 176 -26.83 -27.74 -12.65
C ALA A 176 -25.70 -28.78 -12.58
N SER A 177 -25.13 -29.15 -13.73
CA SER A 177 -23.98 -30.04 -13.84
C SER A 177 -22.76 -29.54 -13.05
N ILE A 178 -22.58 -28.21 -12.92
CA ILE A 178 -21.50 -27.60 -12.14
C ILE A 178 -21.71 -27.59 -10.62
N TYR A 179 -22.84 -28.10 -10.11
CA TYR A 179 -23.20 -28.01 -8.69
C TYR A 179 -22.13 -28.47 -7.69
N PRO A 180 -21.39 -29.59 -7.89
CA PRO A 180 -20.38 -30.04 -6.92
C PRO A 180 -19.23 -29.04 -6.74
N ASP A 181 -18.76 -28.44 -7.83
CA ASP A 181 -17.67 -27.46 -7.82
C ASP A 181 -18.16 -26.10 -7.29
N PHE A 182 -19.36 -25.68 -7.71
CA PHE A 182 -20.05 -24.51 -7.14
C PHE A 182 -20.21 -24.61 -5.62
N MET A 183 -20.59 -25.78 -5.10
CA MET A 183 -20.73 -25.99 -3.65
C MET A 183 -19.40 -25.95 -2.90
N ARG A 184 -18.33 -26.49 -3.48
CA ARG A 184 -16.99 -26.42 -2.91
C ARG A 184 -16.53 -24.96 -2.81
N GLU A 185 -16.69 -24.22 -3.90
CA GLU A 185 -16.26 -22.83 -3.98
C GLU A 185 -17.13 -21.87 -3.15
N LEU A 186 -18.45 -22.07 -3.13
CA LEU A 186 -19.35 -21.28 -2.28
C LEU A 186 -19.05 -21.53 -0.80
N ARG A 187 -18.74 -22.77 -0.40
CA ARG A 187 -18.31 -23.10 0.97
C ARG A 187 -16.97 -22.43 1.31
N HIS A 188 -16.02 -22.38 0.37
CA HIS A 188 -14.76 -21.66 0.54
C HIS A 188 -14.96 -20.14 0.71
N ARG A 189 -15.78 -19.51 -0.14
CA ARG A 189 -16.06 -18.06 -0.11
C ARG A 189 -16.87 -17.61 1.11
N LEU A 190 -17.81 -18.41 1.58
CA LEU A 190 -18.54 -18.12 2.82
C LEU A 190 -17.66 -18.39 4.05
N GLY A 191 -16.89 -19.48 4.03
CA GLY A 191 -15.96 -19.83 5.10
C GLY A 191 -14.84 -18.81 5.32
N SER A 192 -14.36 -18.15 4.26
CA SER A 192 -13.34 -17.08 4.39
C SER A 192 -13.84 -15.78 5.04
N ARG A 193 -15.15 -15.70 5.37
CA ARG A 193 -15.74 -14.66 6.23
C ARG A 193 -16.48 -15.25 7.44
N ASN A 194 -16.05 -16.41 7.93
CA ASN A 194 -16.64 -17.10 9.08
C ASN A 194 -18.14 -17.48 8.93
N VAL A 195 -18.71 -17.49 7.72
CA VAL A 195 -20.09 -17.88 7.45
C VAL A 195 -20.17 -19.38 7.13
N MET A 196 -20.83 -20.15 8.00
CA MET A 196 -21.00 -21.60 7.79
C MET A 196 -22.08 -21.91 6.74
N LEU A 197 -21.78 -22.86 5.85
CA LEU A 197 -22.68 -23.34 4.80
C LEU A 197 -23.05 -24.81 4.98
N ASN A 198 -24.29 -25.06 5.39
CA ASN A 198 -24.82 -26.40 5.66
C ASN A 198 -25.83 -26.85 4.58
N GLU A 199 -25.90 -28.15 4.29
CA GLU A 199 -26.92 -28.71 3.38
C GLU A 199 -28.13 -29.24 4.17
N ILE A 200 -29.35 -28.94 3.70
CA ILE A 200 -30.61 -29.36 4.33
C ILE A 200 -31.54 -30.03 3.32
N SER A 201 -32.31 -31.02 3.81
CA SER A 201 -33.42 -31.61 3.06
C SER A 201 -34.68 -30.73 3.13
N ILE A 202 -35.62 -30.94 2.20
CA ILE A 202 -36.91 -30.25 2.19
C ILE A 202 -37.74 -30.45 3.49
N LYS A 203 -37.51 -31.56 4.21
CA LYS A 203 -38.14 -31.80 5.53
C LYS A 203 -37.53 -30.93 6.63
N GLN A 204 -36.21 -30.72 6.60
CA GLN A 204 -35.53 -29.82 7.55
C GLN A 204 -35.88 -28.35 7.31
N LEU A 205 -36.21 -27.98 6.07
CA LEU A 205 -36.74 -26.64 5.76
C LEU A 205 -38.07 -26.34 6.48
N GLU A 206 -38.87 -27.35 6.85
CA GLU A 206 -40.06 -27.12 7.68
C GLU A 206 -39.66 -26.60 9.09
N THR A 207 -38.53 -27.06 9.63
CA THR A 207 -38.07 -26.83 11.02
C THR A 207 -36.88 -25.88 11.16
N ILE A 208 -36.47 -25.21 10.08
CA ILE A 208 -35.32 -24.28 10.05
C ILE A 208 -35.49 -23.13 11.08
N PRO A 209 -34.42 -22.62 11.72
CA PRO A 209 -34.53 -21.45 12.60
C PRO A 209 -35.09 -20.20 11.90
N GLU A 210 -35.64 -19.28 12.70
CA GLU A 210 -36.13 -17.99 12.20
C GLU A 210 -34.98 -17.05 11.87
N GLY A 211 -35.04 -16.42 10.68
CA GLY A 211 -33.91 -15.65 10.16
C GLY A 211 -32.78 -16.53 9.63
N ALA A 212 -33.08 -17.45 8.72
CA ALA A 212 -32.11 -18.27 8.01
C ALA A 212 -32.10 -17.93 6.50
N ILE A 213 -30.94 -18.07 5.85
CA ILE A 213 -30.80 -17.98 4.38
C ILE A 213 -30.85 -19.40 3.80
N VAL A 214 -31.66 -19.61 2.76
CA VAL A 214 -31.82 -20.89 2.07
C VAL A 214 -31.59 -20.69 0.57
N ILE A 215 -30.44 -21.17 0.10
CA ILE A 215 -30.09 -21.19 -1.32
C ILE A 215 -30.76 -22.43 -1.95
N VAL A 216 -31.48 -22.22 -3.05
CA VAL A 216 -32.22 -23.26 -3.78
C VAL A 216 -31.68 -23.33 -5.21
N PRO A 217 -30.58 -24.08 -5.45
CA PRO A 217 -29.92 -24.22 -6.75
C PRO A 217 -30.52 -25.40 -7.55
N SER A 218 -31.85 -25.41 -7.67
CA SER A 218 -32.58 -26.55 -8.25
C SER A 218 -32.86 -26.41 -9.74
N GLY A 219 -32.70 -25.21 -10.32
CA GLY A 219 -33.01 -24.90 -11.72
C GLY A 219 -34.50 -24.80 -12.03
N VAL A 220 -35.33 -25.62 -11.38
CA VAL A 220 -36.80 -25.56 -11.39
C VAL A 220 -37.30 -25.67 -9.95
N VAL A 221 -38.37 -24.96 -9.57
CA VAL A 221 -38.81 -24.86 -8.17
C VAL A 221 -39.34 -26.19 -7.61
N PRO A 222 -38.91 -26.64 -6.41
CA PRO A 222 -39.54 -27.78 -5.73
C PRO A 222 -41.02 -27.53 -5.44
N LYS A 223 -41.89 -28.49 -5.76
CA LYS A 223 -43.34 -28.37 -5.55
C LYS A 223 -43.72 -28.04 -4.10
N GLU A 224 -42.89 -28.45 -3.15
CA GLU A 224 -43.06 -28.22 -1.71
C GLU A 224 -42.98 -26.73 -1.34
N LEU A 225 -42.16 -25.93 -2.07
CA LEU A 225 -42.12 -24.46 -1.88
C LEU A 225 -43.41 -23.78 -2.36
N LEU A 226 -44.12 -24.42 -3.31
CA LEU A 226 -45.45 -24.02 -3.78
C LEU A 226 -46.58 -24.53 -2.88
N GLY A 227 -46.26 -25.30 -1.83
CA GLY A 227 -47.22 -25.83 -0.86
C GLY A 227 -47.88 -27.17 -1.26
N TYR A 228 -47.34 -27.89 -2.25
CA TYR A 228 -47.74 -29.27 -2.52
C TYR A 228 -47.09 -30.22 -1.51
N ASP A 229 -47.88 -31.14 -0.95
CA ASP A 229 -47.45 -32.22 -0.04
C ASP A 229 -46.61 -31.78 1.19
N SER A 230 -46.56 -30.48 1.50
CA SER A 230 -45.71 -29.87 2.51
C SER A 230 -46.46 -28.80 3.31
N ARG A 231 -46.01 -28.54 4.53
CA ARG A 231 -46.49 -27.42 5.35
C ARG A 231 -45.79 -26.11 4.99
N ILE A 232 -44.77 -26.12 4.14
CA ILE A 232 -44.04 -24.94 3.65
C ILE A 232 -44.94 -24.13 2.70
N SER A 233 -44.75 -22.81 2.70
CA SER A 233 -45.18 -21.93 1.62
C SER A 233 -44.36 -20.65 1.66
N MET A 234 -44.30 -19.91 0.54
CA MET A 234 -43.59 -18.62 0.49
C MET A 234 -44.00 -17.65 1.60
N ASN A 235 -45.31 -17.56 1.87
CA ASN A 235 -45.85 -16.73 2.95
C ASN A 235 -45.37 -17.18 4.34
N LYS A 236 -45.30 -18.49 4.60
CA LYS A 236 -44.84 -19.03 5.91
C LYS A 236 -43.34 -18.84 6.11
N LEU A 237 -42.53 -19.04 5.06
CA LEU A 237 -41.09 -18.81 5.12
C LEU A 237 -40.79 -17.32 5.35
N ALA A 238 -41.38 -16.43 4.56
CA ALA A 238 -41.15 -14.99 4.72
C ALA A 238 -41.65 -14.44 6.07
N ASN A 239 -42.78 -14.95 6.59
CA ASN A 239 -43.27 -14.57 7.92
C ASN A 239 -42.32 -15.01 9.07
N ARG A 240 -41.53 -16.08 8.89
CA ARG A 240 -40.47 -16.54 9.82
C ARG A 240 -39.13 -15.82 9.62
N GLY A 241 -39.08 -14.79 8.78
CA GLY A 241 -37.84 -14.11 8.42
C GLY A 241 -36.88 -14.94 7.55
N VAL A 242 -37.32 -16.08 6.99
CA VAL A 242 -36.46 -16.89 6.11
C VAL A 242 -36.29 -16.16 4.77
N VAL A 243 -35.05 -16.12 4.30
CA VAL A 243 -34.65 -15.56 3.01
C VAL A 243 -34.33 -16.71 2.07
N VAL A 244 -35.04 -16.81 0.94
CA VAL A 244 -34.81 -17.85 -0.05
C VAL A 244 -34.11 -17.28 -1.27
N ILE A 245 -32.89 -17.72 -1.56
CA ILE A 245 -32.16 -17.38 -2.78
C ILE A 245 -32.43 -18.49 -3.79
N TYR A 246 -33.38 -18.27 -4.69
CA TYR A 246 -33.76 -19.23 -5.73
C TYR A 246 -32.96 -18.99 -7.01
N ILE A 247 -32.30 -20.03 -7.51
CA ILE A 247 -31.50 -20.01 -8.74
C ILE A 247 -32.17 -20.97 -9.72
N GLY A 248 -32.85 -20.43 -10.73
CA GLY A 248 -33.56 -21.23 -11.72
C GLY A 248 -34.59 -20.47 -12.54
N GLN A 249 -35.27 -21.22 -13.40
CA GLN A 249 -36.36 -20.84 -14.31
C GLN A 249 -37.60 -20.29 -13.56
N PRO A 250 -38.50 -19.52 -14.21
CA PRO A 250 -39.70 -19.03 -13.55
C PRO A 250 -40.60 -20.20 -13.13
N PHE A 251 -41.51 -19.99 -12.17
CA PHE A 251 -42.28 -21.09 -11.56
C PHE A 251 -43.34 -21.72 -12.49
N THR A 252 -43.28 -21.50 -13.80
CA THR A 252 -44.13 -22.12 -14.84
C THR A 252 -43.95 -23.64 -14.91
N GLN A 253 -42.82 -24.14 -14.41
CA GLN A 253 -42.56 -25.55 -14.13
C GLN A 253 -42.22 -25.75 -12.65
N MET A 254 -42.42 -26.96 -12.14
CA MET A 254 -42.06 -27.40 -10.80
C MET A 254 -41.45 -28.81 -10.82
N LEU A 255 -40.57 -29.11 -9.87
CA LEU A 255 -40.03 -30.45 -9.65
C LEU A 255 -41.05 -31.31 -8.88
N ASN A 256 -41.36 -32.48 -9.42
CA ASN A 256 -42.14 -33.52 -8.75
C ASN A 256 -41.32 -34.82 -8.74
N GLY A 257 -40.44 -34.94 -7.74
CA GLY A 257 -39.34 -35.89 -7.78
C GLY A 257 -38.29 -35.46 -8.80
N THR A 258 -37.78 -36.40 -9.60
CA THR A 258 -36.75 -36.16 -10.63
C THR A 258 -37.28 -35.53 -11.92
N LEU A 259 -38.59 -35.25 -12.02
CA LEU A 259 -39.24 -34.76 -13.23
C LEU A 259 -39.68 -33.30 -13.06
N ALA A 260 -39.33 -32.45 -14.04
CA ALA A 260 -40.01 -31.18 -14.24
C ALA A 260 -41.39 -31.41 -14.86
N VAL A 261 -42.41 -30.80 -14.27
CA VAL A 261 -43.79 -30.80 -14.75
C VAL A 261 -44.33 -29.37 -14.76
N SER A 262 -45.28 -29.05 -15.64
CA SER A 262 -45.86 -27.70 -15.65
C SER A 262 -46.65 -27.42 -14.37
N THR A 263 -46.44 -26.24 -13.79
CA THR A 263 -47.16 -25.78 -12.61
C THR A 263 -48.59 -25.39 -12.99
N PRO A 264 -49.63 -25.91 -12.31
CA PRO A 264 -51.02 -25.53 -12.59
C PRO A 264 -51.25 -24.02 -12.50
N LYS A 265 -52.01 -23.47 -13.46
CA LYS A 265 -52.24 -22.02 -13.59
C LYS A 265 -52.93 -21.43 -12.38
N GLU A 266 -53.78 -22.22 -11.73
CA GLU A 266 -54.47 -21.87 -10.49
C GLU A 266 -53.46 -21.56 -9.39
N LYS A 267 -52.41 -22.40 -9.23
CA LYS A 267 -51.34 -22.15 -8.27
C LYS A 267 -50.46 -20.97 -8.64
N LEU A 268 -50.08 -20.82 -9.91
CA LEU A 268 -49.37 -19.62 -10.38
C LEU A 268 -50.12 -18.32 -10.06
N ASN A 269 -51.45 -18.34 -10.17
CA ASN A 269 -52.28 -17.18 -9.85
C ASN A 269 -52.35 -16.89 -8.35
N GLU A 270 -52.42 -17.93 -7.51
CA GLU A 270 -52.39 -17.82 -6.03
C GLU A 270 -51.05 -17.29 -5.46
N LEU A 271 -49.95 -17.43 -6.20
CA LEU A 271 -48.63 -16.97 -5.73
C LEU A 271 -48.58 -15.44 -5.53
N PRO A 272 -47.85 -14.96 -4.50
CA PRO A 272 -47.62 -13.53 -4.27
C PRO A 272 -46.60 -12.91 -5.24
N VAL A 273 -46.16 -13.66 -6.25
CA VAL A 273 -45.13 -13.28 -7.23
C VAL A 273 -45.70 -13.36 -8.64
N THR A 274 -45.20 -12.51 -9.53
CA THR A 274 -45.42 -12.56 -10.99
C THR A 274 -44.08 -12.72 -11.69
N PHE A 275 -44.08 -13.35 -12.86
CA PHE A 275 -42.90 -13.52 -13.70
C PHE A 275 -43.14 -12.81 -15.04
N ASP A 276 -42.21 -11.95 -15.44
CA ASP A 276 -42.19 -11.29 -16.75
C ASP A 276 -40.96 -11.78 -17.53
N GLU A 277 -41.21 -12.48 -18.64
CA GLU A 277 -40.20 -13.02 -19.56
C GLU A 277 -39.97 -12.11 -20.79
N THR A 278 -40.68 -10.97 -20.87
CA THR A 278 -40.68 -10.12 -22.08
C THR A 278 -39.57 -9.07 -22.14
N THR A 279 -38.97 -8.74 -21.00
CA THR A 279 -37.90 -7.74 -20.89
C THR A 279 -36.57 -8.38 -20.48
N PRO A 280 -35.61 -8.61 -21.40
CA PRO A 280 -34.31 -9.14 -21.04
C PRO A 280 -33.54 -8.11 -20.21
N LEU A 281 -33.31 -8.43 -18.94
CA LEU A 281 -32.47 -7.63 -18.05
C LEU A 281 -30.99 -7.87 -18.37
N GLN A 282 -30.15 -6.87 -18.16
CA GLN A 282 -28.70 -7.03 -18.14
C GLN A 282 -28.21 -6.95 -16.70
N SER A 283 -27.20 -7.75 -16.38
CA SER A 283 -26.55 -7.72 -15.07
C SER A 283 -25.62 -6.51 -14.99
N GLU A 284 -25.64 -5.84 -13.85
CA GLU A 284 -24.89 -4.61 -13.57
C GLU A 284 -23.92 -4.80 -12.40
N GLN A 285 -23.13 -3.77 -12.09
CA GLN A 285 -22.32 -3.70 -10.88
C GLN A 285 -21.33 -4.88 -10.70
N ASN A 286 -20.77 -5.41 -11.79
CA ASN A 286 -19.90 -6.60 -11.82
C ASN A 286 -20.57 -7.92 -11.36
N PHE A 287 -21.89 -8.04 -11.51
CA PHE A 287 -22.59 -9.32 -11.36
C PHE A 287 -22.53 -10.08 -12.70
N SER A 288 -22.09 -11.34 -12.66
CA SER A 288 -21.62 -12.09 -13.83
C SER A 288 -22.69 -12.95 -14.52
N LEU A 289 -23.94 -12.86 -14.08
CA LEU A 289 -25.07 -13.62 -14.62
C LEU A 289 -25.37 -13.26 -16.09
N PHE A 290 -25.25 -14.24 -16.98
CA PHE A 290 -25.58 -14.16 -18.40
C PHE A 290 -27.05 -14.50 -18.67
N GLN A 291 -27.64 -13.78 -19.64
CA GLN A 291 -28.99 -14.01 -20.18
C GLN A 291 -30.07 -14.32 -19.12
N PRO A 292 -30.39 -13.35 -18.23
CA PRO A 292 -31.58 -13.40 -17.37
C PRO A 292 -32.85 -13.77 -18.15
N LEU A 293 -33.54 -14.82 -17.71
CA LEU A 293 -34.76 -15.33 -18.37
C LEU A 293 -36.03 -14.54 -18.03
N TYR A 294 -36.08 -13.93 -16.83
CA TYR A 294 -37.28 -13.26 -16.34
C TYR A 294 -36.97 -12.21 -15.27
N ARG A 295 -37.96 -11.38 -14.99
CA ARG A 295 -38.06 -10.52 -13.82
C ARG A 295 -39.16 -11.02 -12.89
N ALA A 296 -38.90 -11.07 -11.58
CA ALA A 296 -39.92 -11.37 -10.57
C ALA A 296 -40.53 -10.07 -10.00
N GLY A 297 -41.84 -9.91 -10.14
CA GLY A 297 -42.64 -8.84 -9.52
C GLY A 297 -43.44 -9.35 -8.32
N SER A 298 -44.05 -8.45 -7.55
CA SER A 298 -44.85 -8.79 -6.37
C SER A 298 -46.35 -8.47 -6.52
N LYS A 299 -47.19 -9.16 -5.75
CA LYS A 299 -48.63 -8.93 -5.59
C LYS A 299 -49.00 -8.64 -4.13
N GLY A 300 -50.03 -7.83 -3.92
CA GLY A 300 -50.61 -7.59 -2.60
C GLY A 300 -49.66 -6.85 -1.64
N THR A 301 -49.45 -7.39 -0.44
CA THR A 301 -48.60 -6.78 0.60
C THR A 301 -47.10 -7.06 0.45
N TRP A 302 -46.68 -7.69 -0.66
CA TRP A 302 -45.28 -7.96 -0.94
C TRP A 302 -44.66 -6.81 -1.74
N VAL A 303 -43.40 -6.45 -1.44
CA VAL A 303 -42.66 -5.39 -2.11
C VAL A 303 -41.58 -6.00 -3.01
N SER A 304 -41.51 -5.60 -4.28
CA SER A 304 -40.48 -6.06 -5.22
C SER A 304 -39.48 -4.96 -5.59
N ARG A 305 -38.19 -5.30 -5.67
CA ARG A 305 -37.12 -4.46 -6.27
C ARG A 305 -36.17 -5.29 -7.13
N ILE A 306 -35.33 -4.61 -7.93
CA ILE A 306 -34.20 -5.23 -8.62
C ILE A 306 -32.92 -4.91 -7.83
N ALA A 307 -32.01 -5.88 -7.75
CA ALA A 307 -30.61 -5.72 -7.39
C ALA A 307 -29.72 -6.18 -8.56
N TYR A 308 -28.51 -5.63 -8.68
CA TYR A 308 -27.52 -6.03 -9.70
C TYR A 308 -28.03 -6.00 -11.16
N GLY A 309 -29.00 -5.15 -11.49
CA GLY A 309 -29.64 -5.08 -12.81
C GLY A 309 -30.58 -6.24 -13.16
N SER A 310 -30.28 -7.47 -12.71
CA SER A 310 -30.99 -8.70 -13.10
C SER A 310 -31.64 -9.50 -11.96
N VAL A 311 -31.16 -9.38 -10.72
CA VAL A 311 -31.66 -10.17 -9.58
C VAL A 311 -32.94 -9.54 -9.02
N SER A 312 -34.04 -10.29 -8.99
CA SER A 312 -35.32 -9.77 -8.51
C SER A 312 -35.56 -10.15 -7.06
N VAL A 313 -35.83 -9.17 -6.20
CA VAL A 313 -36.00 -9.33 -4.76
C VAL A 313 -37.45 -9.05 -4.39
N VAL A 314 -38.16 -10.03 -3.82
CA VAL A 314 -39.56 -9.92 -3.40
C VAL A 314 -39.66 -10.15 -1.89
N ARG A 315 -39.93 -9.10 -1.11
CA ARG A 315 -39.89 -9.06 0.35
C ARG A 315 -41.28 -9.02 0.99
N ARG A 316 -41.41 -9.66 2.16
CA ARG A 316 -42.54 -9.51 3.09
C ARG A 316 -42.06 -9.65 4.54
N ASN A 317 -42.37 -8.67 5.37
CA ASN A 317 -41.89 -8.59 6.76
C ASN A 317 -40.34 -8.69 6.79
N ASN A 318 -39.79 -9.57 7.62
CA ASN A 318 -38.35 -9.80 7.75
C ASN A 318 -37.78 -10.79 6.71
N GLY A 319 -38.63 -11.49 5.94
CA GLY A 319 -38.18 -12.50 4.98
C GLY A 319 -38.35 -12.07 3.52
N ALA A 320 -37.67 -12.77 2.63
CA ALA A 320 -37.64 -12.41 1.21
C ALA A 320 -37.41 -13.63 0.31
N PHE A 321 -37.77 -13.47 -0.97
CA PHE A 321 -37.37 -14.35 -2.06
C PHE A 321 -36.49 -13.55 -3.02
N VAL A 322 -35.25 -14.00 -3.18
CA VAL A 322 -34.25 -13.44 -4.10
C VAL A 322 -34.18 -14.38 -5.30
N PHE A 323 -34.72 -13.94 -6.43
CA PHE A 323 -34.75 -14.70 -7.67
C PHE A 323 -33.53 -14.33 -8.52
N VAL A 324 -32.66 -15.31 -8.72
CA VAL A 324 -31.57 -15.27 -9.70
C VAL A 324 -32.10 -15.95 -10.97
N PRO A 325 -32.42 -15.20 -12.04
CA PRO A 325 -33.33 -15.65 -13.08
C PRO A 325 -32.70 -16.52 -14.17
N GLN A 326 -31.87 -17.49 -13.79
CA GLN A 326 -31.29 -18.49 -14.69
C GLN A 326 -30.84 -19.73 -13.91
N THR A 327 -30.68 -20.87 -14.58
CA THR A 327 -30.09 -22.09 -14.03
C THR A 327 -28.57 -21.94 -13.82
N LEU A 328 -27.93 -22.85 -13.05
CA LEU A 328 -26.49 -22.75 -12.76
C LEU A 328 -25.65 -22.88 -14.04
N ASP A 329 -25.95 -23.86 -14.88
CA ASP A 329 -25.19 -24.13 -16.12
C ASP A 329 -25.38 -22.99 -17.13
N GLY A 330 -26.61 -22.50 -17.31
CA GLY A 330 -26.92 -21.41 -18.23
C GLY A 330 -26.44 -20.04 -17.75
N GLY A 331 -26.53 -19.76 -16.45
CA GLY A 331 -26.34 -18.43 -15.86
C GLY A 331 -24.90 -17.97 -15.86
N TRP A 332 -23.97 -18.90 -15.71
CA TRP A 332 -22.54 -18.60 -15.69
C TRP A 332 -21.76 -19.37 -16.77
N ARG A 333 -22.44 -19.96 -17.75
CA ARG A 333 -21.84 -20.71 -18.87
C ARG A 333 -20.92 -21.85 -18.41
N ASN A 334 -21.32 -22.54 -17.35
CA ASN A 334 -20.54 -23.54 -16.61
C ASN A 334 -19.32 -23.01 -15.83
N ASP A 335 -19.20 -21.69 -15.61
CA ASP A 335 -18.22 -21.11 -14.68
C ASP A 335 -18.75 -21.14 -13.24
N TYR A 336 -18.25 -22.09 -12.45
CA TYR A 336 -18.67 -22.27 -11.07
C TYR A 336 -18.06 -21.23 -10.10
N GLU A 337 -16.93 -20.61 -10.46
CA GLU A 337 -16.27 -19.60 -9.64
C GLU A 337 -17.05 -18.29 -9.68
N LEU A 338 -17.47 -17.86 -10.87
CA LEU A 338 -18.34 -16.70 -11.05
C LEU A 338 -19.70 -16.92 -10.38
N ALA A 339 -20.29 -18.11 -10.51
CA ALA A 339 -21.54 -18.46 -9.84
C ALA A 339 -21.42 -18.40 -8.31
N ALA A 340 -20.40 -19.04 -7.74
CA ALA A 340 -20.17 -19.02 -6.30
C ALA A 340 -19.86 -17.60 -5.79
N ASN A 341 -19.11 -16.80 -6.56
CA ASN A 341 -18.84 -15.41 -6.24
C ASN A 341 -20.12 -14.57 -6.19
N ASP A 342 -20.94 -14.60 -7.23
CA ASP A 342 -22.19 -13.85 -7.32
C ASP A 342 -23.20 -14.23 -6.21
N ILE A 343 -23.33 -15.53 -5.91
CA ILE A 343 -24.22 -16.00 -4.84
C ILE A 343 -23.67 -15.65 -3.45
N SER A 344 -22.35 -15.77 -3.21
CA SER A 344 -21.74 -15.31 -1.95
C SER A 344 -21.91 -13.80 -1.75
N ARG A 345 -21.85 -13.03 -2.83
CA ARG A 345 -22.07 -11.58 -2.81
C ARG A 345 -23.52 -11.22 -2.45
N ILE A 346 -24.50 -11.94 -2.98
CA ILE A 346 -25.91 -11.80 -2.53
C ILE A 346 -26.02 -12.05 -1.02
N VAL A 347 -25.34 -13.07 -0.49
CA VAL A 347 -25.34 -13.36 0.95
C VAL A 347 -24.72 -12.22 1.77
N PHE A 348 -23.57 -11.68 1.35
CA PHE A 348 -22.83 -10.66 2.12
C PHE A 348 -23.40 -9.23 2.00
N GLU A 349 -23.88 -8.83 0.82
CA GLU A 349 -24.40 -7.48 0.57
C GLU A 349 -25.86 -7.32 0.98
N ILE A 350 -26.59 -8.43 1.19
CA ILE A 350 -27.95 -8.47 1.73
C ILE A 350 -28.93 -7.59 0.90
N PRO A 351 -29.06 -7.84 -0.42
CA PRO A 351 -29.90 -7.04 -1.33
C PRO A 351 -31.40 -7.15 -1.03
N TRP A 352 -31.82 -7.86 0.02
CA TRP A 352 -33.19 -7.90 0.54
C TRP A 352 -33.48 -7.00 1.74
N ALA A 353 -32.46 -6.54 2.48
CA ALA A 353 -32.68 -5.67 3.63
C ALA A 353 -32.59 -4.19 3.22
N ASN A 354 -33.29 -3.32 3.97
CA ASN A 354 -33.19 -1.88 3.81
C ASN A 354 -32.31 -1.33 4.94
N SER A 355 -31.24 -0.61 4.58
CA SER A 355 -30.53 0.20 5.56
C SER A 355 -31.47 1.29 6.09
N LEU A 356 -31.45 1.50 7.40
CA LEU A 356 -32.23 2.55 8.08
C LEU A 356 -31.57 3.92 7.97
N ALA A 357 -30.24 3.94 7.84
CA ALA A 357 -29.43 5.15 7.78
C ALA A 357 -28.25 4.96 6.81
N SER A 358 -27.43 6.00 6.66
CA SER A 358 -26.10 5.88 6.04
C SER A 358 -25.17 5.01 6.90
N ASN A 359 -24.11 4.48 6.29
CA ASN A 359 -23.07 3.75 7.01
C ASN A 359 -22.26 4.71 7.89
N THR A 360 -22.07 4.40 9.17
CA THR A 360 -21.01 5.04 9.97
C THR A 360 -19.71 4.31 9.70
N THR A 361 -18.61 5.07 9.52
CA THR A 361 -17.29 4.51 9.18
C THR A 361 -16.25 5.03 10.16
N TYR A 362 -15.60 4.11 10.88
CA TYR A 362 -14.48 4.37 11.77
C TYR A 362 -13.19 3.94 11.08
N GLN A 363 -12.20 4.82 11.03
CA GLN A 363 -10.91 4.56 10.38
C GLN A 363 -9.77 4.68 11.38
N PHE A 364 -8.95 3.64 11.44
CA PHE A 364 -7.72 3.57 12.21
C PHE A 364 -6.56 3.43 11.22
N VAL A 365 -5.56 4.31 11.33
CA VAL A 365 -4.50 4.50 10.32
C VAL A 365 -3.13 4.50 11.01
N ASN A 366 -2.12 3.91 10.35
CA ASN A 366 -0.70 3.93 10.78
C ASN A 366 -0.37 3.19 12.09
N GLN A 367 -1.01 2.05 12.39
CA GLN A 367 -0.55 1.14 13.45
C GLN A 367 -0.61 -0.32 12.99
N SER A 368 0.47 -1.06 13.23
CA SER A 368 0.65 -2.46 12.82
C SER A 368 -0.26 -3.46 13.53
N SER A 369 -0.87 -3.06 14.65
CA SER A 369 -1.80 -3.89 15.42
C SER A 369 -2.71 -3.01 16.27
N TYR A 370 -4.02 -3.26 16.18
CA TYR A 370 -5.04 -2.67 17.04
C TYR A 370 -5.60 -3.74 17.96
N VAL A 371 -5.52 -3.51 19.28
CA VAL A 371 -6.11 -4.37 20.32
C VAL A 371 -6.88 -3.48 21.28
N GLY A 372 -8.16 -3.77 21.52
CA GLY A 372 -8.98 -3.03 22.46
C GLY A 372 -10.45 -3.42 22.46
N GLU A 373 -11.21 -2.79 23.34
CA GLU A 373 -12.66 -2.91 23.44
C GLU A 373 -13.26 -1.50 23.28
N ARG A 374 -14.24 -1.33 22.38
CA ARG A 374 -14.85 -0.02 22.12
C ARG A 374 -16.30 -0.14 21.65
N TYR A 375 -17.13 0.81 22.05
CA TYR A 375 -18.43 1.13 21.48
C TYR A 375 -18.28 1.84 20.13
N PHE A 376 -19.00 1.32 19.14
CA PHE A 376 -19.18 1.94 17.84
C PHE A 376 -20.66 2.28 17.64
N PHE A 377 -20.92 3.47 17.08
CA PHE A 377 -22.27 4.02 16.99
C PHE A 377 -22.75 4.08 15.53
N THR A 378 -24.03 3.80 15.31
CA THR A 378 -24.65 4.03 14.00
C THR A 378 -25.12 5.47 13.84
N GLU A 379 -25.41 5.87 12.61
CA GLU A 379 -26.28 7.01 12.37
C GLU A 379 -27.69 6.83 12.94
N GLY A 380 -28.41 7.95 13.06
CA GLY A 380 -29.74 8.02 13.67
C GLY A 380 -30.83 7.32 12.85
N PHE A 381 -31.70 6.54 13.51
CA PHE A 381 -32.84 5.84 12.91
C PHE A 381 -34.10 5.85 13.81
N GLU A 382 -35.29 5.67 13.23
CA GLU A 382 -36.56 5.71 13.97
C GLU A 382 -36.94 4.44 14.76
N PRO A 383 -36.74 3.20 14.27
CA PRO A 383 -37.22 2.00 14.96
C PRO A 383 -36.54 1.74 16.32
N LYS A 384 -37.31 1.20 17.28
CA LYS A 384 -36.77 0.71 18.57
C LYS A 384 -36.01 -0.62 18.51
N ARG A 385 -36.01 -1.25 17.33
CA ARG A 385 -35.37 -2.55 17.06
C ARG A 385 -34.65 -2.45 15.73
N THR A 386 -33.43 -2.99 15.66
CA THR A 386 -32.58 -2.93 14.46
C THR A 386 -31.68 -4.16 14.42
N SER A 387 -31.18 -4.54 13.25
CA SER A 387 -29.94 -5.30 13.18
C SER A 387 -28.81 -4.38 12.79
N VAL A 388 -27.64 -4.52 13.41
CA VAL A 388 -26.41 -3.88 12.92
C VAL A 388 -25.56 -4.93 12.23
N ARG A 389 -25.18 -4.66 10.99
CA ARG A 389 -24.01 -5.31 10.36
C ARG A 389 -22.79 -4.50 10.72
N VAL A 390 -21.74 -5.17 11.19
CA VAL A 390 -20.43 -4.58 11.45
C VAL A 390 -19.45 -5.24 10.48
N ASP A 391 -19.00 -4.48 9.48
CA ASP A 391 -17.96 -4.92 8.54
C ASP A 391 -16.59 -4.42 9.02
N PHE A 392 -15.69 -5.34 9.30
CA PHE A 392 -14.30 -5.10 9.63
C PHE A 392 -13.45 -5.29 8.38
N ILE A 393 -12.67 -4.28 8.00
CA ILE A 393 -11.85 -4.27 6.78
C ILE A 393 -10.42 -3.90 7.15
N GLY A 394 -9.51 -4.86 7.05
CA GLY A 394 -8.08 -4.65 7.22
C GLY A 394 -7.36 -4.55 5.88
N GLU A 395 -6.60 -3.48 5.68
CA GLU A 395 -5.69 -3.33 4.54
C GLU A 395 -4.24 -3.49 5.02
N SER A 396 -3.41 -4.15 4.21
CA SER A 396 -2.02 -4.41 4.52
C SER A 396 -1.21 -4.41 3.25
N SER A 397 -0.08 -3.70 3.23
CA SER A 397 0.89 -3.70 2.14
C SER A 397 1.53 -5.08 1.91
N ALA A 398 1.40 -6.01 2.87
CA ALA A 398 1.73 -7.43 2.70
C ALA A 398 0.76 -8.18 1.77
N SER A 399 -0.48 -7.69 1.61
CA SER A 399 -1.56 -8.39 0.92
C SER A 399 -2.17 -7.55 -0.20
N LYS A 400 -2.26 -8.14 -1.39
CA LYS A 400 -2.96 -7.54 -2.53
C LYS A 400 -4.47 -7.32 -2.28
N TYR A 401 -5.06 -8.04 -1.31
CA TYR A 401 -6.49 -8.03 -1.02
C TYR A 401 -6.75 -7.68 0.46
N PRO A 402 -7.75 -6.84 0.75
CA PRO A 402 -8.11 -6.55 2.13
C PRO A 402 -8.71 -7.78 2.80
N VAL A 403 -8.30 -8.03 4.05
CA VAL A 403 -8.95 -9.02 4.92
C VAL A 403 -10.28 -8.45 5.37
N ARG A 404 -11.34 -9.27 5.38
CA ARG A 404 -12.69 -8.83 5.75
C ARG A 404 -13.38 -9.82 6.66
N GLU A 405 -13.91 -9.32 7.76
CA GLU A 405 -14.81 -10.04 8.66
C GLU A 405 -16.13 -9.27 8.74
N THR A 406 -17.25 -9.97 8.83
CA THR A 406 -18.58 -9.34 8.93
C THR A 406 -19.35 -10.00 10.06
N LEU A 407 -19.69 -9.24 11.10
CA LEU A 407 -20.51 -9.70 12.22
C LEU A 407 -21.91 -9.05 12.19
N TYR A 408 -22.87 -9.69 12.84
CA TYR A 408 -24.25 -9.24 12.92
C TYR A 408 -24.77 -9.32 14.35
N ILE A 409 -25.46 -8.28 14.80
CA ILE A 409 -26.17 -8.28 16.08
C ILE A 409 -27.59 -7.75 15.90
N TYR A 410 -28.57 -8.36 16.56
CA TYR A 410 -29.95 -7.87 16.62
C TYR A 410 -30.19 -7.18 17.97
N LEU A 411 -30.64 -5.93 17.90
CA LEU A 411 -30.73 -5.03 19.04
C LEU A 411 -32.16 -4.55 19.25
N GLU A 412 -32.54 -4.41 20.51
CA GLU A 412 -33.80 -3.81 20.95
C GLU A 412 -33.52 -2.79 22.07
N LYS A 413 -34.30 -1.71 22.12
CA LYS A 413 -34.25 -0.76 23.22
C LYS A 413 -34.80 -1.40 24.50
N GLU A 414 -33.90 -1.72 25.44
CA GLU A 414 -34.26 -2.37 26.71
C GLU A 414 -35.09 -1.48 27.65
N THR A 415 -34.90 -0.16 27.58
CA THR A 415 -35.53 0.81 28.48
C THR A 415 -36.89 1.31 27.99
N ASN A 416 -37.89 1.37 28.89
CA ASN A 416 -39.19 1.98 28.60
C ASN A 416 -39.11 3.50 28.53
N SER A 417 -38.34 4.09 29.45
CA SER A 417 -38.12 5.53 29.59
C SER A 417 -37.13 6.05 28.54
N ASN A 418 -37.20 7.32 28.18
CA ASN A 418 -36.30 7.95 27.20
C ASN A 418 -35.47 9.07 27.82
N LEU A 419 -34.24 9.29 27.32
CA LEU A 419 -33.40 10.42 27.71
C LEU A 419 -33.04 11.23 26.45
N TYR A 420 -33.23 12.55 26.49
CA TYR A 420 -32.97 13.46 25.38
C TYR A 420 -32.07 14.61 25.82
N ILE A 421 -31.24 15.11 24.91
CA ILE A 421 -30.45 16.33 25.13
C ILE A 421 -31.20 17.48 24.45
N GLN A 422 -31.37 18.62 25.14
CA GLN A 422 -32.24 19.70 24.65
C GLN A 422 -31.76 20.32 23.34
N GLU A 423 -30.44 20.45 23.15
CA GLU A 423 -29.85 21.16 22.00
C GLU A 423 -29.48 20.23 20.86
N GLY A 424 -29.35 18.92 21.10
CA GLY A 424 -28.97 17.91 20.11
C GLY A 424 -27.96 16.94 20.68
N VAL A 425 -27.43 16.02 19.85
CA VAL A 425 -26.41 15.06 20.31
C VAL A 425 -25.03 15.67 20.47
N ASN A 426 -24.70 16.66 19.64
CA ASN A 426 -23.43 17.38 19.69
C ASN A 426 -23.49 18.38 20.83
N VAL A 427 -22.54 18.28 21.75
CA VAL A 427 -22.47 19.03 23.00
C VAL A 427 -21.06 19.57 23.18
N ILE A 428 -20.99 20.83 23.61
CA ILE A 428 -19.74 21.52 23.87
C ILE A 428 -19.38 21.35 25.35
N PRO A 429 -18.12 21.00 25.69
CA PRO A 429 -17.68 20.90 27.07
C PRO A 429 -18.02 22.16 27.90
N THR A 430 -18.62 21.98 29.08
CA THR A 430 -19.11 23.07 29.95
C THR A 430 -17.97 23.93 30.50
N ASN A 431 -16.75 23.40 30.58
CA ASN A 431 -15.52 24.16 30.85
C ASN A 431 -15.18 25.23 29.78
N LEU A 432 -15.75 25.14 28.57
CA LEU A 432 -15.53 26.13 27.49
C LEU A 432 -16.65 27.17 27.41
N THR A 433 -17.90 26.77 27.69
CA THR A 433 -19.08 27.64 27.54
C THR A 433 -19.65 28.16 28.85
N ASN A 434 -19.26 27.57 30.00
CA ASN A 434 -19.86 27.76 31.32
C ASN A 434 -21.38 27.51 31.39
N ASN A 435 -21.93 26.88 30.34
CA ASN A 435 -23.34 26.54 30.24
C ASN A 435 -23.54 25.04 30.54
N PRO A 436 -24.44 24.67 31.46
CA PRO A 436 -24.75 23.27 31.71
C PRO A 436 -25.60 22.70 30.57
N VAL A 437 -25.38 21.42 30.28
CA VAL A 437 -26.10 20.64 29.28
C VAL A 437 -27.44 20.21 29.86
N ARG A 438 -28.52 20.64 29.22
CA ARG A 438 -29.88 20.31 29.67
C ARG A 438 -30.38 18.98 29.08
N LEU A 439 -30.52 18.00 29.96
CA LEU A 439 -31.11 16.70 29.69
C LEU A 439 -32.60 16.69 30.06
N ASN A 440 -33.39 15.91 29.32
CA ASN A 440 -34.81 15.71 29.55
C ASN A 440 -35.12 14.21 29.54
N ALA A 441 -35.45 13.65 30.70
CA ALA A 441 -35.92 12.29 30.86
C ALA A 441 -37.46 12.22 30.78
N GLU A 442 -37.96 11.31 29.96
CA GLU A 442 -39.37 10.97 29.81
C GLU A 442 -39.59 9.59 30.46
N MET A 443 -39.97 9.60 31.74
CA MET A 443 -39.98 8.40 32.59
C MET A 443 -41.30 7.62 32.44
N LYS A 444 -41.19 6.32 32.11
CA LYS A 444 -42.31 5.46 31.68
C LYS A 444 -42.26 4.06 32.31
N GLU A 445 -41.75 3.95 33.53
CA GLU A 445 -41.69 2.64 34.19
C GLU A 445 -43.08 2.16 34.65
N PRO A 446 -43.36 0.84 34.55
CA PRO A 446 -44.68 0.29 34.87
C PRO A 446 -44.99 0.36 36.37
N GLU A 447 -43.97 0.27 37.23
CA GLU A 447 -44.11 0.29 38.68
C GLU A 447 -43.77 1.69 39.24
N PRO A 448 -44.61 2.26 40.13
CA PRO A 448 -44.33 3.55 40.75
C PRO A 448 -43.16 3.44 41.74
N GLY A 449 -42.22 4.38 41.67
CA GLY A 449 -41.03 4.40 42.50
C GLY A 449 -40.32 5.77 42.51
N GLN A 450 -39.48 5.97 43.51
CA GLN A 450 -38.61 7.14 43.65
C GLN A 450 -37.21 6.72 44.13
N PRO A 451 -36.48 5.89 43.36
CA PRO A 451 -35.12 5.49 43.70
C PRO A 451 -34.18 6.71 43.66
N ASN A 452 -33.08 6.61 44.39
CA ASN A 452 -32.01 7.60 44.36
C ASN A 452 -31.19 7.39 43.08
N MET A 453 -31.25 8.35 42.15
CA MET A 453 -30.66 8.22 40.81
C MET A 453 -29.41 9.07 40.61
N PHE A 454 -28.61 8.63 39.64
CA PHE A 454 -27.40 9.28 39.15
C PHE A 454 -27.46 9.33 37.62
N LEU A 455 -26.93 10.42 37.04
CA LEU A 455 -26.54 10.42 35.64
C LEU A 455 -25.08 9.96 35.56
N LEU A 456 -24.82 8.94 34.75
CA LEU A 456 -23.51 8.34 34.54
C LEU A 456 -23.07 8.62 33.10
N LEU A 457 -21.88 9.19 32.94
CA LEU A 457 -21.24 9.35 31.63
C LEU A 457 -20.24 8.20 31.41
N VAL A 458 -20.47 7.42 30.36
CA VAL A 458 -19.63 6.30 29.94
C VAL A 458 -18.95 6.65 28.62
N ASP A 459 -17.64 6.45 28.51
CA ASP A 459 -16.89 6.71 27.28
C ASP A 459 -17.05 5.60 26.23
N GLU A 460 -16.48 5.86 25.06
CA GLU A 460 -16.31 4.90 23.96
C GLU A 460 -15.65 3.58 24.39
N ASN A 461 -14.87 3.50 25.46
CA ASN A 461 -14.23 2.26 25.93
C ASN A 461 -15.07 1.54 27.02
N GLY A 462 -16.30 1.99 27.29
CA GLY A 462 -17.15 1.46 28.37
C GLY A 462 -16.71 1.89 29.77
N SER A 463 -15.77 2.83 29.89
CA SER A 463 -15.27 3.33 31.16
C SER A 463 -16.14 4.45 31.71
N GLN A 464 -16.38 4.43 33.02
CA GLN A 464 -17.12 5.48 33.73
C GLN A 464 -16.24 6.72 33.90
N VAL A 465 -16.65 7.86 33.31
CA VAL A 465 -15.86 9.11 33.33
C VAL A 465 -16.39 10.09 34.37
N GLU A 466 -17.71 10.33 34.38
CA GLU A 466 -18.35 11.34 35.24
C GLU A 466 -19.64 10.79 35.87
N THR A 467 -20.00 11.23 37.07
CA THR A 467 -21.24 10.81 37.76
C THR A 467 -21.89 11.98 38.49
N TYR A 468 -23.17 12.22 38.23
CA TYR A 468 -23.93 13.36 38.74
C TYR A 468 -25.12 12.88 39.57
N PRO A 469 -25.12 13.05 40.91
CA PRO A 469 -26.24 12.64 41.76
C PRO A 469 -27.48 13.51 41.51
N GLN A 470 -28.62 12.86 41.23
CA GLN A 470 -29.91 13.52 40.96
C GLN A 470 -30.91 13.43 42.13
N GLY A 471 -30.64 12.58 43.12
CA GLY A 471 -31.54 12.34 44.24
C GLY A 471 -32.73 11.45 43.86
N ASN A 472 -33.81 11.54 44.63
CA ASN A 472 -35.01 10.73 44.39
C ASN A 472 -35.77 11.21 43.14
N VAL A 473 -35.77 10.39 42.08
CA VAL A 473 -36.43 10.69 40.79
C VAL A 473 -37.68 9.83 40.62
N ASN A 474 -38.82 10.45 40.31
CA ASN A 474 -40.07 9.73 40.05
C ASN A 474 -40.04 9.03 38.68
N VAL A 475 -40.09 7.70 38.68
CA VAL A 475 -39.97 6.86 37.47
C VAL A 475 -41.22 6.86 36.57
N GLN A 476 -42.24 7.64 36.92
CA GLN A 476 -43.47 7.82 36.14
C GLN A 476 -43.76 9.30 35.79
N ALA A 477 -42.78 10.20 35.96
CA ALA A 477 -42.93 11.61 35.64
C ALA A 477 -41.71 12.16 34.90
N ASP A 478 -41.94 13.02 33.91
CA ASP A 478 -40.89 13.74 33.20
C ASP A 478 -40.00 14.55 34.14
N ARG A 479 -38.70 14.58 33.85
CA ARG A 479 -37.71 15.33 34.62
C ARG A 479 -36.69 15.99 33.70
N SER A 480 -36.33 17.24 33.98
CA SER A 480 -35.12 17.87 33.40
C SER A 480 -33.97 17.81 34.40
N PHE A 481 -32.75 17.70 33.88
CA PHE A 481 -31.49 17.79 34.62
C PHE A 481 -30.57 18.76 33.89
N ASP A 482 -29.85 19.61 34.62
CA ASP A 482 -28.83 20.49 34.05
C ASP A 482 -27.47 20.01 34.60
N VAL A 483 -26.59 19.50 33.73
CA VAL A 483 -25.30 18.89 34.12
C VAL A 483 -24.14 19.56 33.39
N GLY A 484 -23.05 19.86 34.10
CA GLY A 484 -21.81 20.34 33.47
C GLY A 484 -21.01 19.15 32.95
N ILE A 485 -20.86 19.00 31.64
CA ILE A 485 -20.08 17.92 31.02
C ILE A 485 -18.64 18.41 30.86
N PHE A 486 -17.68 17.72 31.47
CA PHE A 486 -16.25 18.09 31.41
C PHE A 486 -15.38 17.00 30.73
N GLY A 487 -16.02 15.97 30.18
CA GLY A 487 -15.40 15.01 29.27
C GLY A 487 -14.66 15.69 28.10
N LYS A 488 -13.66 14.98 27.56
CA LYS A 488 -12.94 15.38 26.35
C LYS A 488 -13.82 15.20 25.11
N GLU A 489 -13.38 15.71 23.97
CA GLU A 489 -13.95 15.33 22.68
C GLU A 489 -14.01 13.80 22.52
N GLY A 490 -15.13 13.29 22.00
CA GLY A 490 -15.38 11.87 21.81
C GLY A 490 -16.87 11.50 21.86
N GLU A 491 -17.15 10.22 21.59
CA GLU A 491 -18.50 9.66 21.67
C GLU A 491 -18.74 9.01 23.04
N TYR A 492 -19.91 9.26 23.63
CA TYR A 492 -20.26 8.83 24.98
C TYR A 492 -21.71 8.32 25.06
N ILE A 493 -21.96 7.52 26.09
CA ILE A 493 -23.31 7.10 26.50
C ILE A 493 -23.62 7.79 27.83
N MET A 494 -24.69 8.59 27.85
CA MET A 494 -25.24 9.17 29.07
C MET A 494 -26.39 8.28 29.57
N GLN A 495 -26.23 7.69 30.75
CA GLN A 495 -27.19 6.77 31.36
C GLN A 495 -27.80 7.38 32.63
N LEU A 496 -29.10 7.21 32.84
CA LEU A 496 -29.79 7.48 34.10
C LEU A 496 -29.94 6.16 34.85
N ILE A 497 -29.20 6.01 35.95
CA ILE A 497 -29.11 4.78 36.74
C ILE A 497 -29.54 5.00 38.20
N ASP A 498 -29.88 3.93 38.91
CA ASP A 498 -30.05 3.94 40.38
C ASP A 498 -28.79 3.48 41.14
N ASP A 499 -28.90 3.37 42.46
CA ASP A 499 -27.86 2.86 43.36
C ASP A 499 -27.58 1.34 43.22
N GLN A 500 -28.36 0.63 42.39
CA GLN A 500 -28.17 -0.78 42.04
C GLN A 500 -27.62 -0.95 40.61
N SER A 501 -27.24 0.15 39.95
CA SER A 501 -26.79 0.20 38.55
C SER A 501 -27.86 -0.25 37.53
N ARG A 502 -29.16 -0.22 37.88
CA ARG A 502 -30.23 -0.45 36.91
C ARG A 502 -30.36 0.77 36.01
N VAL A 503 -30.22 0.56 34.70
CA VAL A 503 -30.43 1.60 33.69
C VAL A 503 -31.94 1.84 33.49
N TYR A 504 -32.37 3.09 33.68
CA TYR A 504 -33.76 3.51 33.46
C TYR A 504 -33.96 4.16 32.10
N ALA A 505 -33.02 5.01 31.68
CA ALA A 505 -33.04 5.70 30.39
C ALA A 505 -31.61 6.00 29.96
N GLN A 506 -31.36 6.08 28.65
CA GLN A 506 -30.01 6.33 28.13
C GLN A 506 -30.03 6.99 26.76
N THR A 507 -29.00 7.78 26.47
CA THR A 507 -28.90 8.58 25.25
C THR A 507 -27.46 8.67 24.77
N TYR A 508 -27.29 8.72 23.44
CA TYR A 508 -26.01 9.01 22.80
C TYR A 508 -25.68 10.50 22.95
N LEU A 509 -24.43 10.77 23.35
CA LEU A 509 -23.85 12.09 23.50
C LEU A 509 -22.55 12.14 22.68
N ASN A 510 -22.38 13.19 21.88
CA ASN A 510 -21.13 13.48 21.19
C ASN A 510 -20.54 14.75 21.78
N VAL A 511 -19.43 14.64 22.50
CA VAL A 511 -18.71 15.82 22.98
C VAL A 511 -17.79 16.25 21.84
N VAL A 512 -18.00 17.45 21.30
CA VAL A 512 -17.27 17.93 20.11
C VAL A 512 -16.22 18.97 20.48
N SER A 513 -15.11 18.99 19.74
CA SER A 513 -14.17 20.11 19.74
C SER A 513 -14.81 21.37 19.15
N ILE A 514 -14.10 22.50 19.29
CA ILE A 514 -14.52 23.78 18.71
C ILE A 514 -13.46 24.24 17.71
N ASP A 515 -13.86 24.39 16.44
CA ASP A 515 -12.99 24.86 15.37
C ASP A 515 -12.68 26.35 15.52
N VAL A 516 -11.39 26.68 15.62
CA VAL A 516 -10.91 28.07 15.47
C VAL A 516 -10.39 28.26 14.04
N SER A 517 -11.10 29.07 13.24
CA SER A 517 -10.79 29.28 11.83
C SER A 517 -10.36 30.72 11.53
N TYR A 518 -9.21 30.88 10.88
CA TYR A 518 -8.72 32.18 10.41
C TYR A 518 -9.57 32.71 9.26
N ARG A 519 -10.18 33.89 9.44
CA ARG A 519 -11.05 34.55 8.45
C ARG A 519 -10.32 35.59 7.60
N GLY A 520 -9.08 35.92 7.94
CA GLY A 520 -8.29 36.95 7.27
C GLY A 520 -7.91 38.12 8.18
N LEU A 521 -7.35 39.16 7.57
CA LEU A 521 -7.06 40.43 8.23
C LEU A 521 -8.30 41.33 8.22
N ASP A 522 -8.45 42.21 9.20
CA ASP A 522 -9.49 43.24 9.17
C ASP A 522 -9.25 44.19 7.97
N SER A 523 -10.25 44.33 7.12
CA SER A 523 -10.25 45.24 5.96
C SER A 523 -9.86 46.68 6.28
N ARG A 524 -10.03 47.13 7.53
CA ARG A 524 -9.73 48.49 8.02
C ARG A 524 -8.37 48.58 8.74
N ARG A 525 -7.80 47.46 9.18
CA ARG A 525 -6.55 47.38 9.95
C ARG A 525 -5.79 46.10 9.60
N ARG A 526 -4.75 46.22 8.78
CA ARG A 526 -3.92 45.06 8.38
C ARG A 526 -3.05 44.49 9.51
N SER A 527 -2.97 45.18 10.65
CA SER A 527 -2.41 44.68 11.91
C SER A 527 -3.38 43.79 12.71
N THR A 528 -4.67 43.75 12.35
CA THR A 528 -5.70 43.01 13.10
C THR A 528 -6.03 41.68 12.43
N TYR A 529 -5.80 40.58 13.13
CA TYR A 529 -6.12 39.22 12.69
C TYR A 529 -7.51 38.84 13.21
N VAL A 530 -8.33 38.21 12.35
CA VAL A 530 -9.71 37.83 12.68
C VAL A 530 -9.85 36.31 12.61
N PHE A 531 -10.29 35.71 13.71
CA PHE A 531 -10.59 34.29 13.84
C PHE A 531 -12.06 34.13 14.24
N SER A 532 -12.76 33.14 13.68
CA SER A 532 -14.09 32.75 14.15
C SER A 532 -14.03 31.42 14.87
N ILE A 533 -14.77 31.34 15.97
CA ILE A 533 -14.97 30.14 16.77
C ILE A 533 -16.29 29.51 16.29
N ALA A 534 -16.26 28.23 15.91
CA ALA A 534 -17.44 27.54 15.40
C ALA A 534 -17.49 26.05 15.79
N MET A 535 -18.71 25.51 15.83
CA MET A 535 -19.01 24.08 15.94
C MET A 535 -19.94 23.73 14.78
N ASP A 536 -19.65 22.69 14.01
CA ASP A 536 -20.43 22.31 12.81
C ASP A 536 -20.67 23.49 11.83
N ASN A 537 -19.68 24.38 11.69
CA ASN A 537 -19.74 25.66 10.97
C ASN A 537 -20.70 26.73 11.54
N GLN A 538 -21.36 26.49 12.68
CA GLN A 538 -22.17 27.49 13.38
C GLN A 538 -21.33 28.23 14.44
N PRO A 539 -21.48 29.57 14.58
CA PRO A 539 -20.67 30.34 15.53
C PRO A 539 -21.04 30.02 16.99
N VAL A 540 -20.02 29.77 17.81
CA VAL A 540 -20.16 29.45 19.24
C VAL A 540 -19.50 30.54 20.08
N THR A 541 -20.10 30.89 21.22
CA THR A 541 -19.50 31.77 22.23
C THR A 541 -18.74 30.95 23.27
N ILE A 542 -17.46 31.27 23.47
CA ILE A 542 -16.62 30.70 24.55
C ILE A 542 -16.51 31.72 25.70
N ASP A 543 -16.61 31.24 26.94
CA ASP A 543 -16.63 32.06 28.18
C ASP A 543 -15.30 32.80 28.40
N THR A 544 -14.18 32.07 28.35
CA THR A 544 -12.82 32.64 28.44
C THR A 544 -11.87 31.88 27.52
N ILE A 545 -11.17 32.60 26.64
CA ILE A 545 -10.16 32.03 25.74
C ILE A 545 -8.93 32.93 25.68
N SER A 546 -7.78 32.34 25.96
CA SER A 546 -6.49 32.98 25.78
C SER A 546 -5.90 32.63 24.42
N LEU A 547 -5.11 33.53 23.86
CA LEU A 547 -4.37 33.36 22.62
C LEU A 547 -2.92 33.74 22.84
N GLU A 548 -2.01 32.82 22.50
CA GLU A 548 -0.57 33.03 22.44
C GLU A 548 -0.09 32.97 20.97
N ILE A 549 0.94 33.77 20.63
CA ILE A 549 1.37 33.94 19.23
C ILE A 549 2.88 33.78 19.11
N ASP A 550 3.31 32.78 18.34
CA ASP A 550 4.71 32.32 18.20
C ASP A 550 5.41 32.20 19.57
N ASP A 551 4.92 31.31 20.44
CA ASP A 551 5.44 31.08 21.80
C ASP A 551 5.58 32.39 22.62
N GLY A 552 4.52 33.21 22.57
CA GLY A 552 4.41 34.47 23.31
C GLY A 552 5.20 35.64 22.71
N ARG A 553 5.93 35.43 21.60
CA ARG A 553 6.76 36.46 20.94
C ARG A 553 5.98 37.69 20.50
N TYR A 554 4.73 37.52 20.07
CA TYR A 554 3.83 38.63 19.72
C TYR A 554 2.73 38.85 20.78
N GLY A 555 3.00 38.42 22.01
CA GLY A 555 2.15 38.62 23.18
C GLY A 555 1.09 37.54 23.40
N THR A 556 0.50 37.59 24.58
CA THR A 556 -0.65 36.80 24.99
C THR A 556 -1.87 37.71 25.14
N TYR A 557 -3.02 37.26 24.67
CA TYR A 557 -4.29 37.98 24.68
C TYR A 557 -5.34 37.12 25.40
N GLU A 558 -6.32 37.75 26.04
CA GLU A 558 -7.41 37.07 26.74
C GLU A 558 -8.74 37.70 26.28
N PHE A 559 -9.72 36.87 25.95
CA PHE A 559 -11.02 37.26 25.43
C PHE A 559 -12.12 36.52 26.18
N ASN A 560 -13.17 37.25 26.56
CA ASN A 560 -14.32 36.69 27.27
C ASN A 560 -15.61 36.88 26.46
N ASP A 561 -16.53 35.92 26.55
CA ASP A 561 -17.82 35.90 25.84
C ASP A 561 -17.68 36.14 24.32
N VAL A 562 -16.71 35.47 23.66
CA VAL A 562 -16.43 35.69 22.23
C VAL A 562 -16.78 34.50 21.33
N SER A 563 -17.34 34.82 20.16
CA SER A 563 -17.44 33.93 18.99
C SER A 563 -16.59 34.38 17.79
N THR A 564 -15.95 35.55 17.90
CA THR A 564 -15.02 36.07 16.90
C THR A 564 -13.90 36.83 17.61
N ILE A 565 -12.71 36.26 17.59
CA ILE A 565 -11.49 36.84 18.15
C ILE A 565 -10.91 37.85 17.16
N ARG A 566 -10.63 39.07 17.63
CA ARG A 566 -9.96 40.13 16.87
C ARG A 566 -8.72 40.59 17.62
N VAL A 567 -7.55 40.36 17.01
CA VAL A 567 -6.26 40.49 17.69
C VAL A 567 -5.46 41.57 16.99
N ASP A 568 -5.31 42.72 17.65
CA ASP A 568 -4.55 43.85 17.10
C ASP A 568 -3.08 43.76 17.50
N LEU A 569 -2.23 43.55 16.51
CA LEU A 569 -0.78 43.39 16.67
C LEU A 569 -0.01 44.71 16.44
N GLU A 570 -0.69 45.86 16.31
CA GLU A 570 -0.06 47.17 16.07
C GLU A 570 1.09 47.47 17.04
N ARG A 571 0.98 47.05 18.31
CA ARG A 571 2.02 47.24 19.33
C ARG A 571 3.35 46.56 19.00
N TYR A 572 3.32 45.48 18.20
CA TYR A 572 4.49 44.70 17.82
C TYR A 572 4.91 44.93 16.36
N THR A 573 3.96 45.20 15.46
CA THR A 573 4.25 45.51 14.05
C THR A 573 4.63 46.98 13.81
N GLY A 574 4.36 47.86 14.78
CA GLY A 574 4.73 49.28 14.76
C GLY A 574 3.82 50.18 13.91
N SER A 575 2.76 49.63 13.30
CA SER A 575 1.80 50.39 12.49
C SER A 575 0.48 49.65 12.27
N THR A 576 -0.66 50.35 12.40
CA THR A 576 -2.01 49.91 11.98
C THR A 576 -2.09 49.16 10.62
N ASN A 577 -1.18 49.45 9.68
CA ASN A 577 -1.21 48.89 8.32
C ASN A 577 -0.16 47.79 8.06
N GLN A 578 0.60 47.40 9.08
CA GLN A 578 1.66 46.40 8.95
C GLN A 578 1.21 45.06 9.54
N ARG A 579 1.22 44.02 8.68
CA ARG A 579 1.02 42.61 9.07
C ARG A 579 2.26 42.07 9.79
N LEU A 580 2.15 40.87 10.37
CA LEU A 580 3.32 40.08 10.78
C LEU A 580 4.31 39.89 9.61
N PRO A 581 5.60 39.63 9.88
CA PRO A 581 6.60 39.35 8.86
C PRO A 581 6.19 38.25 7.87
N ASP A 582 6.87 38.17 6.74
CA ASP A 582 6.69 37.03 5.84
C ASP A 582 7.28 35.76 6.49
N GLY A 583 6.51 34.68 6.50
CA GLY A 583 6.80 33.50 7.31
C GLY A 583 5.56 32.66 7.63
N VAL A 584 5.74 31.69 8.51
CA VAL A 584 4.68 30.88 9.10
C VAL A 584 4.53 31.31 10.55
N HIS A 585 3.32 31.69 10.95
CA HIS A 585 3.00 32.14 12.30
C HIS A 585 1.97 31.21 12.95
N THR A 586 2.18 30.88 14.21
CA THR A 586 1.30 30.03 15.01
C THR A 586 0.49 30.87 15.99
N PHE A 587 -0.82 30.64 15.98
CA PHE A 587 -1.79 31.25 16.88
C PHE A 587 -2.36 30.12 17.75
N GLU A 588 -1.89 30.01 18.99
CA GLU A 588 -2.29 28.98 19.93
C GLU A 588 -3.40 29.48 20.86
N PHE A 589 -4.58 28.88 20.75
CA PHE A 589 -5.77 29.21 21.51
C PHE A 589 -5.91 28.23 22.68
N VAL A 590 -5.87 28.75 23.91
CA VAL A 590 -5.95 27.95 25.14
C VAL A 590 -7.14 28.40 25.98
N SER A 591 -8.06 27.47 26.25
CA SER A 591 -9.27 27.70 27.05
C SER A 591 -9.58 26.43 27.85
N SER A 592 -9.36 26.43 29.16
CA SER A 592 -9.82 25.41 30.13
C SER A 592 -9.87 23.93 29.65
N GLY A 593 -8.86 23.45 28.91
CA GLY A 593 -8.79 22.08 28.38
C GLY A 593 -8.79 21.98 26.84
N LEU A 594 -9.26 23.00 26.13
CA LEU A 594 -9.04 23.23 24.71
C LEU A 594 -7.63 23.80 24.49
N ARG A 595 -6.92 23.26 23.49
CA ARG A 595 -5.62 23.76 23.02
C ARG A 595 -5.55 23.63 21.49
N GLU A 596 -5.96 24.68 20.79
CA GLU A 596 -6.04 24.71 19.32
C GLU A 596 -4.94 25.55 18.70
N THR A 597 -4.40 25.13 17.54
CA THR A 597 -3.29 25.85 16.89
C THR A 597 -3.61 26.20 15.44
N VAL A 598 -3.87 27.49 15.18
CA VAL A 598 -4.12 28.00 13.83
C VAL A 598 -2.84 28.53 13.22
N THR A 599 -2.41 27.93 12.13
CA THR A 599 -1.20 28.34 11.41
C THR A 599 -1.56 29.31 10.28
N VAL A 600 -1.01 30.53 10.31
CA VAL A 600 -1.20 31.56 9.29
C VAL A 600 0.11 31.79 8.54
N LYS A 601 0.12 31.46 7.23
CA LYS A 601 1.27 31.68 6.35
C LYS A 601 1.16 33.03 5.63
N HIS A 602 2.18 33.88 5.78
CA HIS A 602 2.38 35.06 4.94
C HIS A 602 3.46 34.76 3.91
N GLU A 603 3.03 34.47 2.69
CA GLU A 603 3.96 34.33 1.57
C GLU A 603 4.48 35.71 1.14
N SER A 604 5.80 35.81 0.97
CA SER A 604 6.40 36.81 0.11
C SER A 604 5.96 36.53 -1.33
N PRO A 605 5.71 37.55 -2.17
CA PRO A 605 5.57 37.31 -3.61
C PRO A 605 6.86 36.61 -4.12
N PRO A 606 6.75 35.51 -4.89
CA PRO A 606 7.92 34.76 -5.32
C PRO A 606 8.84 35.69 -6.11
N SER A 607 10.11 35.68 -5.75
CA SER A 607 11.13 36.48 -6.43
C SER A 607 11.23 36.01 -7.88
N ILE A 608 11.31 36.95 -8.83
CA ILE A 608 11.60 36.60 -10.23
C ILE A 608 12.93 35.83 -10.37
N PHE A 609 13.84 35.99 -9.41
CA PHE A 609 15.11 35.25 -9.33
C PHE A 609 14.98 33.82 -8.78
N THR A 610 13.79 33.41 -8.32
CA THR A 610 13.49 32.02 -7.90
C THR A 610 12.67 31.24 -8.93
N ASP A 611 12.17 31.90 -9.98
CA ASP A 611 11.47 31.22 -11.08
C ASP A 611 12.47 30.47 -11.98
N PRO A 612 12.33 29.13 -12.18
CA PRO A 612 13.16 28.38 -13.11
C PRO A 612 13.12 28.92 -14.55
N LEU A 613 11.97 29.47 -15.00
CA LEU A 613 11.83 30.07 -16.33
C LEU A 613 12.73 31.30 -16.50
N PHE A 614 12.89 32.11 -15.46
CA PHE A 614 13.81 33.26 -15.49
C PHE A 614 15.25 32.79 -15.72
N TRP A 615 15.72 31.80 -14.96
CA TRP A 615 17.08 31.25 -15.14
C TRP A 615 17.28 30.59 -16.50
N VAL A 616 16.33 29.80 -16.98
CA VAL A 616 16.36 29.22 -18.33
C VAL A 616 16.45 30.32 -19.39
N THR A 617 15.69 31.42 -19.25
CA THR A 617 15.72 32.56 -20.20
C THR A 617 17.06 33.29 -20.16
N VAL A 618 17.64 33.50 -18.98
CA VAL A 618 18.98 34.11 -18.81
C VAL A 618 20.07 33.25 -19.44
N ILE A 619 20.05 31.93 -19.18
CA ILE A 619 21.01 30.97 -19.75
C ILE A 619 20.88 30.90 -21.28
N LEU A 620 19.65 30.80 -21.80
CA LEU A 620 19.40 30.77 -23.25
C LEU A 620 19.90 32.06 -23.92
N THR A 621 19.65 33.21 -23.31
CA THR A 621 20.13 34.51 -23.81
C THR A 621 21.67 34.57 -23.80
N ALA A 622 22.32 34.10 -22.73
CA ALA A 622 23.78 34.03 -22.65
C ALA A 622 24.38 33.10 -23.72
N VAL A 623 23.73 31.96 -24.01
CA VAL A 623 24.15 31.04 -25.08
C VAL A 623 24.00 31.70 -26.45
N ILE A 624 22.88 32.36 -26.74
CA ILE A 624 22.65 33.07 -28.02
C ILE A 624 23.67 34.20 -28.22
N VAL A 625 23.95 34.99 -27.18
CA VAL A 625 24.98 36.04 -27.23
C VAL A 625 26.38 35.44 -27.38
N GLY A 626 26.70 34.36 -26.68
CA GLY A 626 27.97 33.64 -26.82
C GLY A 626 28.19 33.11 -28.25
N PHE A 627 27.16 32.54 -28.88
CA PHE A 627 27.19 32.16 -30.29
C PHE A 627 27.36 33.38 -31.21
N GLY A 628 26.66 34.49 -30.94
CA GLY A 628 26.79 35.73 -31.71
C GLY A 628 28.19 36.32 -31.67
N VAL A 629 28.85 36.30 -30.50
CA VAL A 629 30.24 36.74 -30.33
C VAL A 629 31.23 35.77 -30.99
N TYR A 630 31.02 34.45 -30.86
CA TYR A 630 31.89 33.44 -31.47
C TYR A 630 31.89 33.47 -33.01
N PHE A 631 30.77 33.84 -33.63
CA PHE A 631 30.66 33.99 -35.09
C PHE A 631 31.05 35.39 -35.62
N ALA A 632 31.37 36.36 -34.75
CA ALA A 632 31.88 37.65 -35.15
C ALA A 632 33.35 37.53 -35.62
N ARG A 633 33.56 37.49 -36.95
CA ARG A 633 34.89 37.36 -37.56
C ARG A 633 35.88 38.39 -37.01
N GLN A 634 36.90 37.90 -36.30
CA GLN A 634 38.17 38.59 -36.11
C GLN A 634 39.17 38.10 -37.18
N GLU A 635 39.91 39.03 -37.80
CA GLU A 635 40.97 38.71 -38.74
C GLU A 635 42.28 38.50 -37.97
N GLU A 636 42.75 37.25 -37.86
CA GLU A 636 44.03 36.93 -37.22
C GLU A 636 45.17 36.79 -38.24
N ILE A 637 46.35 37.29 -37.85
CA ILE A 637 47.60 37.20 -38.62
C ILE A 637 48.44 36.08 -38.03
N PHE A 638 48.82 35.09 -38.84
CA PHE A 638 49.57 33.91 -38.39
C PHE A 638 51.09 34.11 -38.39
N TYR A 639 51.72 33.55 -37.36
CA TYR A 639 53.06 32.95 -37.44
C TYR A 639 53.09 31.69 -36.55
N SER A 640 54.01 30.75 -36.76
CA SER A 640 54.04 29.42 -36.10
C SER A 640 55.17 29.31 -35.07
N LEU A 641 54.83 29.10 -33.81
CA LEU A 641 55.66 29.29 -32.61
C LEU A 641 55.79 27.99 -31.70
N ASP A 642 56.43 26.86 -32.09
CA ASP A 642 56.35 25.43 -31.61
C ASP A 642 56.40 25.08 -30.07
N ILE A 643 55.55 24.14 -29.57
CA ILE A 643 55.42 23.74 -28.14
C ILE A 643 55.27 22.20 -27.99
N PRO A 644 55.94 21.53 -27.03
CA PRO A 644 56.14 20.07 -27.05
C PRO A 644 54.94 19.22 -26.60
N ASP A 645 54.89 17.99 -27.14
CA ASP A 645 53.96 16.93 -26.75
C ASP A 645 53.95 16.68 -25.23
N PHE A 646 52.75 16.60 -24.66
CA PHE A 646 52.55 15.98 -23.34
C PHE A 646 53.04 14.53 -23.37
N PRO A 647 53.78 14.05 -22.34
CA PRO A 647 54.20 12.66 -22.31
C PRO A 647 52.95 11.78 -22.31
N PRO A 648 52.81 10.83 -23.26
CA PRO A 648 51.70 9.89 -23.21
C PRO A 648 51.81 9.11 -21.89
N VAL A 649 50.72 9.06 -21.12
CA VAL A 649 50.67 8.27 -19.88
C VAL A 649 51.13 6.86 -20.23
N ALA A 650 52.29 6.45 -19.70
CA ALA A 650 53.05 5.33 -20.22
C ALA A 650 52.39 3.98 -19.88
N ARG A 651 51.33 3.64 -20.64
CA ARG A 651 50.61 2.37 -20.61
C ARG A 651 51.56 1.25 -21.03
N THR A 652 52.34 0.78 -20.07
CA THR A 652 53.29 -0.32 -20.24
C THR A 652 52.47 -1.58 -20.41
N LYS A 653 52.31 -2.04 -21.67
CA LYS A 653 51.71 -3.34 -21.94
C LYS A 653 52.62 -4.44 -21.38
N ILE A 654 52.17 -5.09 -20.31
CA ILE A 654 52.86 -6.24 -19.71
C ILE A 654 52.27 -7.50 -20.35
N PRO A 655 53.04 -8.26 -21.16
CA PRO A 655 52.57 -9.54 -21.66
C PRO A 655 52.58 -10.56 -20.52
N LEU A 656 51.42 -11.13 -20.22
CA LEU A 656 51.25 -12.26 -19.31
C LEU A 656 50.79 -13.47 -20.13
N SER A 657 51.38 -14.63 -19.88
CA SER A 657 50.86 -15.88 -20.42
C SER A 657 49.62 -16.34 -19.64
N GLN A 658 48.75 -17.08 -20.31
CA GLN A 658 47.52 -17.62 -19.74
C GLN A 658 47.82 -18.46 -18.48
N ASP A 659 48.83 -19.34 -18.57
CA ASP A 659 49.25 -20.22 -17.47
C ASP A 659 49.71 -19.45 -16.22
N VAL A 660 50.32 -18.27 -16.38
CA VAL A 660 50.70 -17.43 -15.25
C VAL A 660 49.47 -16.93 -14.49
N VAL A 661 48.40 -16.52 -15.21
CA VAL A 661 47.15 -16.07 -14.60
C VAL A 661 46.39 -17.23 -13.96
N LEU A 662 46.25 -18.37 -14.65
CA LEU A 662 45.61 -19.56 -14.10
C LEU A 662 46.35 -20.08 -12.85
N SER A 663 47.69 -20.03 -12.83
CA SER A 663 48.49 -20.41 -11.66
C SER A 663 48.25 -19.54 -10.41
N LEU A 664 47.61 -18.37 -10.54
CA LEU A 664 47.28 -17.54 -9.38
C LEU A 664 46.21 -18.19 -8.51
N PHE A 665 45.21 -18.84 -9.11
CA PHE A 665 44.15 -19.53 -8.37
C PHE A 665 44.75 -20.63 -7.48
N SER A 666 45.64 -21.45 -8.03
CA SER A 666 46.36 -22.48 -7.28
C SER A 666 47.24 -21.90 -6.17
N LYS A 667 47.99 -20.83 -6.44
CA LYS A 667 48.87 -20.18 -5.45
C LYS A 667 48.09 -19.51 -4.31
N VAL A 668 46.94 -18.90 -4.60
CA VAL A 668 46.09 -18.29 -3.57
C VAL A 668 45.54 -19.40 -2.67
N ASN A 669 44.99 -20.46 -3.25
CA ASN A 669 44.53 -21.62 -2.50
C ASN A 669 45.66 -22.27 -1.67
N GLU A 670 46.86 -22.45 -2.22
CA GLU A 670 48.04 -22.92 -1.48
C GLU A 670 48.39 -22.02 -0.29
N ASN A 671 48.45 -20.70 -0.50
CA ASN A 671 48.78 -19.70 0.53
C ASN A 671 47.76 -19.65 1.68
N TYR A 672 46.48 -19.87 1.41
CA TYR A 672 45.43 -19.91 2.42
C TYR A 672 45.17 -21.33 2.98
N HIS A 673 45.88 -22.34 2.48
CA HIS A 673 45.65 -23.77 2.77
C HIS A 673 44.21 -24.21 2.45
N TRP A 674 43.73 -23.81 1.29
CA TRP A 674 42.44 -24.15 0.72
C TRP A 674 42.62 -25.11 -0.45
N GLU A 675 41.64 -25.99 -0.67
CA GLU A 675 41.60 -26.89 -1.81
C GLU A 675 40.38 -26.55 -2.67
N PHE A 676 40.57 -26.45 -3.99
CA PHE A 676 39.51 -26.24 -4.99
C PHE A 676 38.49 -25.13 -4.66
N THR A 677 38.89 -24.10 -3.92
CA THR A 677 38.02 -23.05 -3.41
C THR A 677 37.97 -21.85 -4.38
N PRO A 678 36.78 -21.41 -4.85
CA PRO A 678 36.61 -20.21 -5.66
C PRO A 678 37.06 -18.92 -4.95
N LEU A 679 37.49 -17.94 -5.72
CA LEU A 679 38.17 -16.73 -5.23
C LEU A 679 37.45 -15.46 -5.68
N THR A 680 37.43 -14.45 -4.82
CA THR A 680 36.93 -13.12 -5.17
C THR A 680 37.91 -12.38 -6.10
N THR A 681 37.40 -11.40 -6.86
CA THR A 681 38.23 -10.48 -7.66
C THR A 681 39.33 -9.80 -6.83
N SER A 682 39.06 -9.50 -5.55
CA SER A 682 40.00 -8.85 -4.62
C SER A 682 41.19 -9.73 -4.21
N GLU A 683 40.97 -11.03 -4.09
CA GLU A 683 41.99 -12.03 -3.76
C GLU A 683 42.88 -12.29 -4.98
N ILE A 684 42.27 -12.43 -6.16
CA ILE A 684 42.96 -12.57 -7.45
C ILE A 684 43.82 -11.32 -7.73
N LYS A 685 43.27 -10.11 -7.54
CA LYS A 685 43.99 -8.82 -7.60
C LYS A 685 45.20 -8.79 -6.65
N SER A 686 45.05 -9.33 -5.45
CA SER A 686 46.14 -9.39 -4.47
C SER A 686 47.22 -10.39 -4.87
N ALA A 687 46.87 -11.50 -5.51
CA ALA A 687 47.81 -12.49 -6.06
C ALA A 687 48.76 -11.90 -7.12
N PHE A 688 48.28 -10.96 -7.95
CA PHE A 688 49.13 -10.28 -8.94
C PHE A 688 50.32 -9.54 -8.34
N LYS A 689 50.25 -9.11 -7.06
CA LYS A 689 51.39 -8.49 -6.35
C LYS A 689 52.59 -9.43 -6.23
N GLY A 690 52.36 -10.75 -6.26
CA GLY A 690 53.40 -11.79 -6.28
C GLY A 690 53.95 -12.12 -7.67
N VAL A 691 53.39 -11.54 -8.75
CA VAL A 691 53.89 -11.73 -10.12
C VAL A 691 54.87 -10.63 -10.45
N PHE A 692 56.09 -11.00 -10.83
CA PHE A 692 57.15 -10.06 -11.17
C PHE A 692 57.39 -9.98 -12.68
N TYR A 693 57.32 -8.78 -13.25
CA TYR A 693 57.76 -8.50 -14.61
C TYR A 693 59.01 -7.61 -14.58
N LYS A 694 60.11 -8.09 -15.16
CA LYS A 694 61.43 -7.44 -15.14
C LYS A 694 61.89 -7.05 -13.71
N GLY A 695 61.64 -7.93 -12.73
CA GLY A 695 62.02 -7.73 -11.33
C GLY A 695 61.16 -6.74 -10.53
N ARG A 696 60.02 -6.28 -11.07
CA ARG A 696 59.06 -5.44 -10.35
C ARG A 696 57.71 -6.15 -10.21
N PRO A 697 57.03 -6.06 -9.05
CA PRO A 697 55.71 -6.64 -8.86
C PRO A 697 54.68 -5.93 -9.75
N ILE A 698 53.66 -6.66 -10.21
CA ILE A 698 52.58 -6.12 -11.02
C ILE A 698 51.47 -5.60 -10.10
N PHE A 699 51.08 -4.34 -10.31
CA PHE A 699 49.89 -3.76 -9.71
C PHE A 699 48.82 -3.64 -10.79
N ILE A 700 47.65 -4.22 -10.52
CA ILE A 700 46.51 -4.29 -11.42
C ILE A 700 45.29 -3.61 -10.77
N THR A 701 44.47 -2.96 -11.59
CA THR A 701 43.20 -2.33 -11.16
C THR A 701 42.05 -3.33 -11.29
N ASP A 702 40.96 -3.12 -10.55
CA ASP A 702 39.79 -4.01 -10.50
C ASP A 702 39.22 -4.28 -11.89
N TYR A 703 38.95 -3.23 -12.66
CA TYR A 703 38.57 -3.30 -14.08
C TYR A 703 39.48 -4.18 -14.96
N ASN A 704 40.79 -4.21 -14.70
CA ASN A 704 41.72 -5.04 -15.48
C ASN A 704 41.72 -6.51 -14.99
N VAL A 705 41.32 -6.78 -13.74
CA VAL A 705 41.11 -8.14 -13.23
C VAL A 705 39.80 -8.69 -13.78
N GLU A 706 38.70 -7.94 -13.66
CA GLU A 706 37.39 -8.26 -14.27
C GLU A 706 37.54 -8.56 -15.77
N PHE A 707 38.20 -7.65 -16.53
CA PHE A 707 38.45 -7.87 -17.95
C PHE A 707 39.31 -9.12 -18.24
N LEU A 708 40.27 -9.48 -17.38
CA LEU A 708 41.04 -10.71 -17.57
C LEU A 708 40.20 -11.96 -17.27
N LEU A 709 39.34 -11.91 -16.25
CA LEU A 709 38.46 -13.02 -15.87
C LEU A 709 37.39 -13.27 -16.92
N GLU A 710 36.71 -12.22 -17.41
CA GLU A 710 35.74 -12.29 -18.52
C GLU A 710 36.37 -12.90 -19.80
N GLN A 711 37.65 -12.65 -20.06
CA GLN A 711 38.39 -13.23 -21.19
C GLN A 711 38.89 -14.67 -20.97
N LEU A 712 38.92 -15.17 -19.72
CA LEU A 712 39.19 -16.57 -19.38
C LEU A 712 37.90 -17.39 -19.32
N GLU A 713 36.81 -16.77 -18.88
CA GLU A 713 35.45 -17.31 -18.86
C GLU A 713 34.92 -17.54 -20.28
N LYS A 714 35.07 -16.55 -21.18
CA LYS A 714 34.80 -16.70 -22.63
C LYS A 714 35.64 -17.79 -23.33
N LYS A 715 36.59 -18.40 -22.64
CA LYS A 715 37.41 -19.53 -23.10
C LYS A 715 37.16 -20.83 -22.33
N GLU A 716 36.18 -20.84 -21.42
CA GLU A 716 35.82 -22.00 -20.60
C GLU A 716 36.98 -22.50 -19.70
N LEU A 717 37.89 -21.60 -19.31
CA LEU A 717 39.05 -21.91 -18.44
C LEU A 717 38.78 -21.56 -16.96
N VAL A 718 37.89 -20.59 -16.75
CA VAL A 718 37.41 -20.09 -15.47
C VAL A 718 35.88 -20.07 -15.59
N SER A 719 35.19 -20.30 -14.49
CA SER A 719 33.74 -20.11 -14.39
C SER A 719 33.42 -19.27 -13.15
N GLU A 720 32.35 -18.48 -13.23
CA GLU A 720 31.89 -17.55 -12.21
C GLU A 720 30.60 -18.08 -11.58
N ALA A 721 30.52 -17.99 -10.25
CA ALA A 721 29.28 -18.12 -9.51
C ALA A 721 29.31 -17.31 -8.22
N MET A 722 28.26 -16.52 -7.99
CA MET A 722 28.08 -15.70 -6.79
C MET A 722 29.24 -14.70 -6.55
N GLU A 723 29.76 -14.11 -7.62
CA GLU A 723 30.94 -13.22 -7.65
C GLU A 723 32.28 -13.91 -7.32
N TYR A 724 32.29 -15.24 -7.14
CA TYR A 724 33.50 -16.03 -6.99
C TYR A 724 33.90 -16.71 -8.29
N TYR A 725 35.20 -16.73 -8.58
CA TYR A 725 35.77 -17.33 -9.77
C TYR A 725 36.55 -18.61 -9.42
N GLY A 726 36.25 -19.70 -10.12
CA GLY A 726 36.96 -20.99 -9.99
C GLY A 726 37.57 -21.43 -11.32
N LEU A 727 38.61 -22.27 -11.29
CA LEU A 727 39.12 -22.90 -12.51
C LEU A 727 38.12 -23.97 -12.98
N ALA A 728 37.77 -23.98 -14.28
CA ALA A 728 36.82 -24.96 -14.82
C ALA A 728 37.30 -26.42 -14.63
N GLU A 729 38.61 -26.65 -14.66
CA GLU A 729 39.23 -27.95 -14.35
C GLU A 729 39.01 -28.46 -12.91
N TRP A 730 38.44 -27.65 -12.01
CA TRP A 730 38.07 -28.12 -10.68
C TRP A 730 36.79 -28.95 -10.69
N GLU A 731 35.83 -28.68 -11.57
CA GLU A 731 34.58 -29.45 -11.66
C GLU A 731 34.85 -30.93 -11.99
N GLU A 732 35.79 -31.19 -12.91
CA GLU A 732 36.23 -32.55 -13.25
C GLU A 732 36.95 -33.26 -12.10
N LYS A 733 37.70 -32.50 -11.28
CA LYS A 733 38.51 -33.04 -10.16
C LYS A 733 37.68 -33.33 -8.92
N THR A 734 36.75 -32.43 -8.57
CA THR A 734 35.88 -32.55 -7.39
C THR A 734 34.63 -33.36 -7.68
N LYS A 735 34.16 -33.38 -8.93
CA LYS A 735 32.82 -33.86 -9.35
C LYS A 735 31.65 -33.03 -8.80
N HIS A 736 31.92 -31.75 -8.53
CA HIS A 736 30.94 -30.75 -8.11
C HIS A 736 31.10 -29.49 -8.97
N SER A 737 30.00 -28.87 -9.38
CA SER A 737 30.02 -27.65 -10.17
C SER A 737 30.67 -26.46 -9.44
N ILE A 738 31.04 -25.43 -10.20
CA ILE A 738 31.48 -24.14 -9.63
C ILE A 738 30.38 -23.52 -8.76
N ASP A 739 29.09 -23.69 -9.07
CA ASP A 739 27.99 -23.23 -8.20
C ASP A 739 28.04 -23.89 -6.81
N TYR A 740 28.22 -25.20 -6.75
CA TYR A 740 28.37 -25.93 -5.48
C TYR A 740 29.61 -25.45 -4.71
N LEU A 741 30.74 -25.27 -5.39
CA LEU A 741 31.98 -24.80 -4.77
C LEU A 741 31.89 -23.34 -4.30
N ALA A 742 31.09 -22.50 -4.98
CA ALA A 742 30.80 -21.12 -4.59
C ALA A 742 29.88 -21.07 -3.36
N ILE A 743 28.83 -21.89 -3.31
CA ILE A 743 27.98 -22.03 -2.09
C ILE A 743 28.84 -22.46 -0.89
N MET A 744 29.74 -23.44 -1.07
CA MET A 744 30.66 -23.87 -0.02
C MET A 744 31.62 -22.76 0.43
N ARG A 745 32.10 -21.92 -0.50
CA ARG A 745 32.93 -20.75 -0.20
C ARG A 745 32.17 -19.66 0.54
N LYS A 746 30.99 -19.28 0.07
CA LYS A 746 30.10 -18.32 0.74
C LYS A 746 29.72 -18.81 2.14
N LEU A 747 29.38 -20.08 2.31
CA LEU A 747 29.14 -20.69 3.63
C LEU A 747 30.36 -20.56 4.56
N ARG A 748 31.55 -20.84 4.05
CA ARG A 748 32.80 -20.65 4.80
C ARG A 748 32.99 -19.20 5.24
N ASP A 749 32.75 -18.23 4.35
CA ASP A 749 32.89 -16.81 4.67
C ASP A 749 31.90 -16.39 5.75
N ILE A 750 30.63 -16.81 5.62
CA ILE A 750 29.58 -16.65 6.63
C ILE A 750 30.04 -17.24 7.98
N CYS A 751 30.50 -18.50 7.99
CA CYS A 751 30.85 -19.20 9.23
C CYS A 751 32.13 -18.64 9.87
N VAL A 752 33.12 -18.21 9.09
CA VAL A 752 34.34 -17.58 9.60
C VAL A 752 34.04 -16.18 10.17
N ASN A 753 33.31 -15.34 9.42
CA ASN A 753 32.94 -13.99 9.86
C ASN A 753 32.08 -14.03 11.13
N ASN A 754 31.15 -14.99 11.22
CA ASN A 754 30.29 -15.16 12.38
C ASN A 754 30.88 -16.09 13.46
N ALA A 755 32.11 -16.60 13.32
CA ALA A 755 32.71 -17.57 14.26
C ALA A 755 31.78 -18.76 14.64
N VAL A 756 31.32 -19.48 13.61
CA VAL A 756 30.50 -20.70 13.68
C VAL A 756 31.35 -21.90 13.23
N PRO A 757 31.42 -22.99 14.02
CA PRO A 757 32.06 -24.23 13.58
C PRO A 757 31.30 -24.87 12.41
N PHE A 758 32.02 -25.23 11.34
CA PHE A 758 31.50 -25.90 10.15
C PHE A 758 32.46 -27.00 9.69
N THR A 759 31.96 -28.00 8.97
CA THR A 759 32.80 -29.05 8.32
C THR A 759 33.19 -28.65 6.90
N GLY A 760 34.43 -28.94 6.52
CA GLY A 760 34.96 -28.75 5.17
C GLY A 760 34.36 -29.71 4.13
N LEU A 761 34.71 -29.46 2.86
CA LEU A 761 34.26 -30.23 1.71
C LEU A 761 34.60 -31.72 1.87
N GLY A 762 33.58 -32.59 1.89
CA GLY A 762 33.74 -34.04 1.98
C GLY A 762 34.14 -34.59 3.35
N GLU A 763 34.27 -33.74 4.39
CA GLU A 763 34.54 -34.21 5.75
C GLU A 763 33.32 -34.90 6.39
N SER A 764 32.12 -34.44 6.04
CA SER A 764 30.85 -35.02 6.49
C SER A 764 30.39 -36.15 5.56
N LYS A 765 29.95 -37.26 6.15
CA LYS A 765 29.32 -38.39 5.43
C LYS A 765 27.78 -38.35 5.44
N LYS A 766 27.19 -37.29 5.97
CA LYS A 766 25.73 -37.20 6.22
C LYS A 766 25.04 -36.09 5.44
N ALA A 767 25.78 -35.05 5.08
CA ALA A 767 25.34 -33.80 4.48
C ALA A 767 26.57 -33.10 3.87
N ASP A 768 26.38 -32.18 2.94
CA ASP A 768 27.48 -31.47 2.27
C ASP A 768 28.33 -30.64 3.25
N SER A 769 27.67 -30.01 4.23
CA SER A 769 28.34 -29.48 5.43
C SER A 769 27.48 -29.62 6.68
N VAL A 770 28.11 -29.64 7.85
CA VAL A 770 27.45 -29.60 9.15
C VAL A 770 27.94 -28.38 9.91
N ILE A 771 27.02 -27.51 10.33
CA ILE A 771 27.32 -26.34 11.16
C ILE A 771 26.79 -26.53 12.58
N THR A 772 27.39 -25.86 13.56
CA THR A 772 26.91 -25.87 14.96
C THR A 772 26.61 -24.45 15.43
N VAL A 773 25.33 -24.11 15.53
CA VAL A 773 24.82 -22.78 15.91
C VAL A 773 24.10 -22.91 17.25
N VAL A 774 24.49 -22.10 18.25
CA VAL A 774 23.97 -22.14 19.64
C VAL A 774 23.90 -23.58 20.21
N GLY A 775 24.91 -24.40 19.91
CA GLY A 775 25.00 -25.79 20.37
C GLY A 775 24.11 -26.80 19.64
N GLN A 776 23.26 -26.36 18.70
CA GLN A 776 22.47 -27.25 17.84
C GLN A 776 23.22 -27.57 16.54
N GLN A 777 23.16 -28.83 16.10
CA GLN A 777 23.72 -29.26 14.82
C GLN A 777 22.70 -29.06 13.69
N MET A 778 23.12 -28.37 12.64
CA MET A 778 22.34 -28.17 11.42
C MET A 778 23.04 -28.87 10.25
N PHE A 779 22.28 -29.63 9.47
CA PHE A 779 22.75 -30.41 8.32
C PHE A 779 22.43 -29.65 7.04
N LEU A 780 23.47 -29.17 6.35
CA LEU A 780 23.35 -28.39 5.12
C LEU A 780 23.56 -29.28 3.91
N HIS A 781 22.62 -29.24 2.97
CA HIS A 781 22.75 -29.88 1.66
C HIS A 781 22.62 -28.83 0.57
N PHE A 782 23.44 -28.88 -0.49
CA PHE A 782 23.50 -27.83 -1.50
C PHE A 782 22.72 -28.23 -2.76
N PHE A 783 21.92 -27.32 -3.29
CA PHE A 783 21.18 -27.56 -4.52
C PHE A 783 22.05 -27.28 -5.75
N GLU A 784 22.40 -28.36 -6.48
CA GLU A 784 23.24 -28.33 -7.69
C GLU A 784 22.42 -28.57 -8.96
N GLY A 785 21.25 -27.92 -9.06
CA GLY A 785 20.33 -28.03 -10.19
C GLY A 785 19.67 -29.40 -10.36
N GLU A 786 18.87 -29.53 -11.42
CA GLU A 786 18.01 -30.71 -11.68
C GLU A 786 18.78 -32.04 -11.76
N LYS A 787 20.03 -32.03 -12.25
CA LYS A 787 20.81 -33.25 -12.55
C LYS A 787 21.13 -34.09 -11.31
N ARG A 788 21.22 -33.48 -10.13
CA ARG A 788 21.61 -34.15 -8.87
C ARG A 788 20.48 -34.24 -7.84
N VAL A 789 19.26 -33.84 -8.20
CA VAL A 789 18.08 -33.85 -7.30
C VAL A 789 17.95 -35.19 -6.55
N LYS A 790 18.11 -36.34 -7.22
CA LYS A 790 17.96 -37.65 -6.57
C LYS A 790 18.95 -37.87 -5.42
N GLU A 791 20.21 -37.45 -5.59
CA GLU A 791 21.24 -37.57 -4.55
C GLU A 791 20.94 -36.64 -3.38
N LEU A 792 20.50 -35.41 -3.68
CA LEU A 792 20.04 -34.44 -2.68
C LEU A 792 18.84 -34.95 -1.87
N LEU A 793 17.80 -35.47 -2.53
CA LEU A 793 16.62 -36.04 -1.87
C LEU A 793 17.02 -37.18 -0.92
N GLU A 794 17.91 -38.07 -1.36
CA GLU A 794 18.41 -39.18 -0.53
C GLU A 794 19.26 -38.68 0.65
N GLY A 795 20.08 -37.62 0.47
CA GLY A 795 20.83 -36.97 1.55
C GLY A 795 19.93 -36.32 2.60
N VAL A 796 18.98 -35.49 2.16
CA VAL A 796 18.03 -34.75 3.01
C VAL A 796 17.16 -35.69 3.84
N LEU A 797 16.56 -36.71 3.21
CA LEU A 797 15.75 -37.72 3.92
C LEU A 797 16.58 -38.51 4.96
N ASN A 798 17.89 -38.62 4.77
CA ASN A 798 18.80 -39.25 5.73
C ASN A 798 19.19 -38.34 6.92
N THR A 799 18.96 -37.03 6.89
CA THR A 799 19.25 -36.12 8.01
C THR A 799 18.02 -35.65 8.78
N ILE A 800 16.83 -35.69 8.15
CA ILE A 800 15.56 -35.44 8.83
C ILE A 800 15.43 -36.32 10.08
N GLY A 801 14.98 -35.71 11.18
CA GLY A 801 14.88 -36.35 12.50
C GLY A 801 16.19 -36.50 13.29
N LYS A 802 17.35 -36.09 12.74
CA LYS A 802 18.66 -36.10 13.45
C LYS A 802 19.11 -34.70 13.91
N GLY A 803 18.47 -33.65 13.41
CA GLY A 803 18.72 -32.24 13.68
C GLY A 803 17.98 -31.39 12.65
N ILE A 804 18.21 -30.07 12.66
CA ILE A 804 17.63 -29.17 11.65
C ILE A 804 18.30 -29.48 10.31
N THR A 805 17.51 -29.76 9.27
CA THR A 805 18.02 -29.98 7.91
C THR A 805 17.73 -28.74 7.07
N ILE A 806 18.72 -28.26 6.33
CA ILE A 806 18.61 -27.07 5.49
C ILE A 806 19.08 -27.42 4.07
N ILE A 807 18.28 -27.09 3.06
CA ILE A 807 18.73 -27.06 1.66
C ILE A 807 19.16 -25.63 1.33
N VAL A 808 20.41 -25.49 0.87
CA VAL A 808 21.01 -24.19 0.51
C VAL A 808 21.00 -24.01 -1.00
N PHE A 809 20.43 -22.90 -1.46
CA PHE A 809 20.32 -22.51 -2.86
C PHE A 809 21.29 -21.38 -3.19
N LYS A 810 21.78 -21.34 -4.44
CA LYS A 810 22.61 -20.25 -4.97
C LYS A 810 21.89 -18.90 -4.87
N ASP A 811 20.65 -18.86 -5.35
CA ASP A 811 19.80 -17.68 -5.43
C ASP A 811 18.31 -18.07 -5.30
N ILE A 812 17.44 -17.06 -5.29
CA ILE A 812 15.99 -17.26 -5.16
C ILE A 812 15.35 -17.93 -6.38
N GLY A 813 15.95 -17.80 -7.58
CA GLY A 813 15.47 -18.44 -8.79
C GLY A 813 15.63 -19.96 -8.74
N GLU A 814 16.78 -20.46 -8.29
CA GLU A 814 16.99 -21.89 -8.07
C GLU A 814 16.12 -22.43 -6.91
N LYS A 815 15.88 -21.63 -5.87
CA LYS A 815 14.95 -21.97 -4.77
C LYS A 815 13.51 -22.17 -5.27
N GLU A 816 13.00 -21.27 -6.11
CA GLU A 816 11.64 -21.40 -6.68
C GLU A 816 11.55 -22.54 -7.71
N LYS A 817 12.55 -22.74 -8.57
CA LYS A 817 12.60 -23.92 -9.46
C LYS A 817 12.53 -25.23 -8.68
N PHE A 818 13.23 -25.32 -7.54
CA PHE A 818 13.15 -26.49 -6.68
C PHE A 818 11.77 -26.66 -6.04
N ARG A 819 11.11 -25.58 -5.61
CA ARG A 819 9.73 -25.61 -5.12
C ARG A 819 8.76 -26.12 -6.20
N GLU A 820 8.83 -25.56 -7.41
CA GLU A 820 8.04 -26.03 -8.56
C GLU A 820 8.28 -27.52 -8.85
N LEU A 821 9.54 -27.99 -8.79
CA LEU A 821 9.89 -29.40 -8.98
C LEU A 821 9.33 -30.29 -7.86
N VAL A 822 9.32 -29.83 -6.61
CA VAL A 822 8.74 -30.55 -5.47
C VAL A 822 7.22 -30.61 -5.55
N ASP A 823 6.56 -29.50 -5.92
CA ASP A 823 5.11 -29.38 -6.03
C ASP A 823 4.52 -30.11 -7.25
N SER A 824 5.25 -30.18 -8.35
CA SER A 824 4.81 -30.82 -9.61
C SER A 824 5.13 -32.32 -9.69
N SER A 825 6.03 -32.85 -8.84
CA SER A 825 6.48 -34.24 -8.94
C SER A 825 5.54 -35.21 -8.21
N PRO A 826 4.92 -36.19 -8.90
CA PRO A 826 3.99 -37.15 -8.30
C PRO A 826 4.69 -38.30 -7.54
N THR A 827 5.93 -38.09 -7.07
CA THR A 827 6.74 -39.15 -6.44
C THR A 827 6.79 -38.98 -4.92
N VAL A 828 6.97 -40.10 -4.20
CA VAL A 828 6.83 -40.15 -2.74
C VAL A 828 7.87 -39.29 -2.01
N ALA A 829 9.11 -39.20 -2.53
CA ALA A 829 10.18 -38.44 -1.87
C ALA A 829 9.94 -36.91 -1.85
N PRO A 830 9.59 -36.26 -2.98
CA PRO A 830 9.11 -34.87 -2.99
C PRO A 830 7.90 -34.62 -2.09
N LEU A 831 6.91 -35.52 -2.06
CA LEU A 831 5.76 -35.38 -1.16
C LEU A 831 6.18 -35.37 0.32
N ILE A 832 7.12 -36.25 0.72
CA ILE A 832 7.68 -36.23 2.08
C ILE A 832 8.43 -34.91 2.33
N LEU A 833 9.28 -34.44 1.40
CA LEU A 833 9.97 -33.17 1.59
C LEU A 833 9.01 -31.97 1.70
N LYS A 834 7.90 -31.99 0.96
CA LYS A 834 6.85 -30.98 1.09
C LYS A 834 6.24 -30.98 2.49
N MET A 835 5.85 -32.15 3.00
CA MET A 835 5.31 -32.28 4.37
C MET A 835 6.33 -31.86 5.44
N GLU A 836 7.60 -32.17 5.26
CA GLU A 836 8.69 -31.82 6.20
C GLU A 836 9.06 -30.33 6.12
N ALA A 837 8.94 -29.70 4.95
CA ALA A 837 9.07 -28.24 4.79
C ALA A 837 7.87 -27.50 5.42
N GLU A 838 6.64 -28.00 5.21
CA GLU A 838 5.43 -27.48 5.87
C GLU A 838 5.49 -27.62 7.40
N SER A 839 6.10 -28.69 7.91
CA SER A 839 6.31 -28.92 9.36
C SER A 839 7.49 -28.12 9.96
N LYS A 840 8.25 -27.39 9.14
CA LYS A 840 9.49 -26.66 9.49
C LYS A 840 10.65 -27.53 10.00
N SER A 841 10.62 -28.85 9.79
CA SER A 841 11.76 -29.73 10.06
C SER A 841 12.86 -29.62 8.99
N LEU A 842 12.45 -29.22 7.78
CA LEU A 842 13.28 -28.91 6.63
C LEU A 842 13.18 -27.41 6.30
N LEU A 843 14.31 -26.72 6.26
CA LEU A 843 14.39 -25.31 5.87
C LEU A 843 14.96 -25.17 4.46
N LEU A 844 14.43 -24.21 3.69
CA LEU A 844 14.83 -23.94 2.31
C LEU A 844 15.36 -22.51 2.24
N TYR A 845 16.68 -22.34 2.20
CA TYR A 845 17.33 -21.02 2.26
C TYR A 845 18.29 -20.77 1.10
N THR A 846 18.34 -19.55 0.58
CA THR A 846 19.48 -19.10 -0.21
C THR A 846 20.71 -18.95 0.68
N ALA A 847 21.90 -18.85 0.08
CA ALA A 847 23.12 -18.63 0.85
C ALA A 847 23.10 -17.31 1.66
N ASP A 848 22.39 -16.29 1.19
CA ASP A 848 22.22 -15.02 1.93
C ASP A 848 21.16 -15.13 3.05
N GLU A 849 20.02 -15.80 2.80
CA GLU A 849 19.03 -16.09 3.86
C GLU A 849 19.65 -16.92 5.00
N LEU A 850 20.58 -17.83 4.68
CA LEU A 850 21.35 -18.59 5.67
C LEU A 850 22.32 -17.71 6.47
N GLU A 851 22.90 -16.68 5.85
CA GLU A 851 23.77 -15.72 6.53
C GLU A 851 23.00 -14.93 7.58
N ASP A 852 21.82 -14.43 7.22
CA ASP A 852 20.98 -13.63 8.11
C ASP A 852 20.37 -14.48 9.23
N MET A 853 19.95 -15.71 8.94
CA MET A 853 19.54 -16.69 9.96
C MET A 853 20.67 -16.95 10.98
N ILE A 854 21.92 -17.09 10.54
CA ILE A 854 23.08 -17.29 11.44
C ILE A 854 23.35 -16.05 12.31
N LYS A 855 23.18 -14.84 11.76
CA LYS A 855 23.30 -13.58 12.53
C LYS A 855 22.20 -13.47 13.58
N GLU A 856 20.95 -13.75 13.21
CA GLU A 856 19.78 -13.70 14.09
C GLU A 856 19.97 -14.64 15.29
N PHE A 857 20.29 -15.92 15.05
CA PHE A 857 20.58 -16.90 16.10
C PHE A 857 21.78 -16.54 17.01
N LYS A 858 22.65 -15.60 16.60
CA LYS A 858 23.73 -15.07 17.45
C LYS A 858 23.38 -13.77 18.19
N SER A 859 22.28 -13.12 17.81
CA SER A 859 21.76 -11.92 18.47
C SER A 859 20.80 -12.24 19.62
N MET A 860 20.24 -13.45 19.62
CA MET A 860 19.48 -14.08 20.72
C MET A 860 20.42 -14.70 21.77
#